data_AF-A0A2D6RK30-F1
#
_entry.id   AF-A0A2D6RK30-F1
#
_cell.length_a   1.000
_cell.length_b   1.000
_cell.length_c   1.000
_cell.angle_alpha   90.00
_cell.angle_beta   90.00
_cell.angle_gamma   90.00
#
_symmetry.space_group_name_H-M   'P 1'
#
loop_
_entity.id
_entity.type
_entity.pdbx_description
1 polymer ?
#
loop_
_entity_poly.entity_id
_entity_poly.type
_entity_poly.pdbx_seq_one_letter_code
_entity_poly.pdbx_strand_id
1 'polypeptide(L)'
;MSDIERGYEILHQYEFPVDAYPELADFLAQHPDDLVRMVEASGDNSKQLFESGIPAVKDLINDSTWPGFVSIVEFWGDYSVNFLVYDLSCVKDLITEERWPDFVRMAEAGNNSPGLFRHVIPLFKDLINERTWSMFVDGFIRMVKATGGFSRDLFDSAIPAVKDIITEENFPMFVDGFIRMVKATGENDDVRYLFRNGIPIVKDLINDITWPGFVKMVEAADKNSANLFIYGFPEIADLINDITWPGFVKMAEAAGKYAHSLFQFGIPSVKHLITNDNFALFVNGFIKIAKTAGDNTSNLYIYGIFAVKDLITESTWPAIVKNLLKILHYCKEVEDKTLDSLKKLKPLFDRFGMELFDLLIFPTLKSQTVASFLCFQNYLKIEEFIQTKEDIKVLLQILKKRGFKANDFLEHLLVPGIKEGVIPSISGEREYIIYYLKHSPIDYLEIYKKYRLLQGDKGAIKYLFKDLKRIKNEIYNGVLKKEYDEDILLAVLYSVFSPELTVPRENYQRVYENRNDRQVDIPSVLNRLNITVKISKGGYKLKENEEVNSEAWKALVEVVEEVNASKTKTLNSETLGLELLQGFVSGDLGTRKKYYLKKLYLFSLSRGEGLPNFNTEHSTLMKYKEFVGDRLKNDLIYGSLNISHEKRRQEFTDFVAKIEKPKKFTRLAKQLYGLWMSNSPEKEQRIKKILSQNGILIDRIDWHVSSWQDVKLWLE
;
A
#
# COMPACT_ATOMS: atom_id res chain seq x y z
N MET A 1 5.48 45.14 58.16
CA MET A 1 5.36 43.88 57.43
C MET A 1 6.72 43.23 57.43
N SER A 2 6.82 42.01 57.93
CA SER A 2 8.03 41.20 57.84
C SER A 2 8.29 40.79 56.39
N ASP A 3 9.54 40.48 56.05
CA ASP A 3 9.89 40.07 54.69
C ASP A 3 9.10 38.84 54.23
N ILE A 4 8.80 37.92 55.15
CA ILE A 4 7.97 36.74 54.87
C ILE A 4 6.50 37.11 54.59
N GLU A 5 5.89 38.02 55.37
CA GLU A 5 4.54 38.51 55.09
C GLU A 5 4.47 39.23 53.73
N ARG A 6 5.49 40.02 53.40
CA ARG A 6 5.62 40.70 52.10
C ARG A 6 5.73 39.69 50.96
N GLY A 7 6.49 38.63 51.15
CA GLY A 7 6.64 37.56 50.18
C GLY A 7 5.33 36.82 49.94
N TYR A 8 4.57 36.52 50.99
CA TYR A 8 3.23 35.94 50.89
C TYR A 8 2.23 36.86 50.17
N GLU A 9 2.27 38.16 50.42
CA GLU A 9 1.45 39.13 49.68
C GLU A 9 1.76 39.10 48.18
N ILE A 10 3.04 39.05 47.81
CA ILE A 10 3.46 38.95 46.41
C ILE A 10 2.96 37.63 45.81
N LEU A 11 3.13 36.50 46.51
CA LEU A 11 2.63 35.19 46.04
C LEU A 11 1.11 35.21 45.81
N HIS A 12 0.33 35.76 46.75
CA HIS A 12 -1.12 35.89 46.59
C HIS A 12 -1.51 36.86 45.47
N GLN A 13 -0.78 37.98 45.31
CA GLN A 13 -1.01 38.95 44.25
C GLN A 13 -0.88 38.33 42.85
N TYR A 14 0.02 37.36 42.69
CA TYR A 14 0.23 36.61 41.44
C TYR A 14 -0.51 35.27 41.40
N GLU A 15 -1.51 35.08 42.26
CA GLU A 15 -2.36 33.88 42.34
C GLU A 15 -1.59 32.57 42.53
N PHE A 16 -0.41 32.63 43.18
CA PHE A 16 0.35 31.44 43.54
C PHE A 16 -0.44 30.60 44.57
N PRO A 17 -0.58 29.28 44.38
CA PRO A 17 -1.44 28.43 45.22
C PRO A 17 -0.77 28.07 46.55
N VAL A 18 -0.68 29.05 47.45
CA VAL A 18 -0.02 28.97 48.76
C VAL A 18 -0.48 27.76 49.59
N ASP A 19 -1.79 27.51 49.66
CA ASP A 19 -2.35 26.43 50.48
C ASP A 19 -2.01 25.03 49.95
N ALA A 20 -1.75 24.91 48.64
CA ALA A 20 -1.37 23.65 48.03
C ALA A 20 0.12 23.32 48.22
N TYR A 21 0.97 24.33 48.42
CA TYR A 21 2.43 24.20 48.55
C TYR A 21 3.01 25.05 49.68
N PRO A 22 2.62 24.78 50.93
CA PRO A 22 2.98 25.65 52.06
C PRO A 22 4.50 25.77 52.25
N GLU A 23 5.27 24.69 52.07
CA GLU A 23 6.73 24.70 52.26
C GLU A 23 7.46 25.55 51.20
N LEU A 24 6.98 25.50 49.95
CA LEU A 24 7.52 26.30 48.86
C LEU A 24 7.08 27.76 48.97
N ALA A 25 5.84 27.99 49.39
CA ALA A 25 5.33 29.32 49.65
C ALA A 25 6.13 29.98 50.79
N ASP A 26 6.44 29.24 51.86
CA ASP A 26 7.32 29.69 52.94
C ASP A 26 8.72 30.03 52.43
N PHE A 27 9.30 29.17 51.58
CA PHE A 27 10.62 29.41 51.00
C PHE A 27 10.63 30.66 50.12
N LEU A 28 9.72 30.75 49.15
CA LEU A 28 9.64 31.90 48.24
C LEU A 28 9.32 33.18 49.02
N ALA A 29 8.47 33.10 50.03
CA ALA A 29 8.11 34.22 50.86
C ALA A 29 9.29 34.79 51.65
N GLN A 30 10.30 33.97 51.99
CA GLN A 30 11.54 34.44 52.64
C GLN A 30 12.41 35.32 51.72
N HIS A 31 12.13 35.37 50.41
CA HIS A 31 12.91 36.10 49.41
C HIS A 31 12.06 37.13 48.64
N PRO A 32 11.39 38.08 49.31
CA PRO A 32 10.41 38.98 48.68
C PRO A 32 11.02 39.93 47.63
N ASP A 33 12.27 40.36 47.82
CA ASP A 33 12.94 41.24 46.85
C ASP A 33 13.32 40.49 45.57
N ASP A 34 13.62 39.19 45.67
CA ASP A 34 13.85 38.35 44.50
C ASP A 34 12.54 38.07 43.76
N LEU A 35 11.43 37.86 44.48
CA LEU A 35 10.10 37.78 43.87
C LEU A 35 9.72 39.06 43.10
N VAL A 36 9.99 40.25 43.67
CA VAL A 36 9.75 41.53 42.97
C VAL A 36 10.61 41.64 41.71
N ARG A 37 11.91 41.31 41.78
CA ARG A 37 12.79 41.33 40.61
C ARG A 37 12.35 40.33 39.54
N MET A 38 11.87 39.16 39.94
CA MET A 38 11.31 38.16 39.02
C MET A 38 10.10 38.75 38.29
N VAL A 39 9.14 39.31 39.04
CA VAL A 39 7.94 39.95 38.51
C VAL A 39 8.28 41.08 37.54
N GLU A 40 9.17 41.99 37.92
CA GLU A 40 9.59 43.13 37.10
C GLU A 40 10.29 42.71 35.81
N ALA A 41 11.08 41.63 35.85
CA ALA A 41 11.74 41.07 34.68
C ALA A 41 10.75 40.41 33.69
N SER A 42 9.58 39.96 34.16
CA SER A 42 8.60 39.24 33.33
C SER A 42 7.58 40.11 32.59
N GLY A 43 7.40 41.38 32.99
CA GLY A 43 6.43 42.29 32.38
C GLY A 43 4.99 41.74 32.37
N ASP A 44 4.23 41.97 31.28
CA ASP A 44 2.84 41.53 31.12
C ASP A 44 2.68 40.01 30.87
N ASN A 45 3.78 39.27 30.78
CA ASN A 45 3.80 37.82 30.58
C ASN A 45 4.32 37.13 31.84
N SER A 46 3.52 37.08 32.92
CA SER A 46 3.83 36.21 34.07
C SER A 46 4.00 34.74 33.69
N LYS A 47 3.50 34.33 32.51
CA LYS A 47 3.81 33.05 31.87
C LYS A 47 5.28 32.91 31.41
N GLN A 48 5.93 34.00 31.00
CA GLN A 48 7.38 34.07 30.70
C GLN A 48 8.25 34.14 31.96
N LEU A 49 7.70 34.49 33.12
CA LEU A 49 8.39 34.38 34.42
C LEU A 49 8.98 32.99 34.61
N PHE A 50 8.28 31.96 34.14
CA PHE A 50 8.73 30.57 34.23
C PHE A 50 9.47 30.08 32.97
N GLU A 51 9.35 30.78 31.83
CA GLU A 51 10.12 30.51 30.61
C GLU A 51 11.46 31.29 30.54
N SER A 52 11.77 32.14 31.53
CA SER A 52 13.00 32.95 31.58
C SER A 52 13.49 33.30 33.01
N GLY A 53 12.76 32.93 34.06
CA GLY A 53 13.10 33.31 35.45
C GLY A 53 14.10 32.40 36.15
N ILE A 54 14.31 31.17 35.68
CA ILE A 54 15.31 30.26 36.25
C ILE A 54 16.72 30.87 36.21
N PRO A 55 17.19 31.49 35.10
CA PRO A 55 18.45 32.22 35.11
C PRO A 55 18.59 33.23 36.26
N ALA A 56 17.49 33.84 36.71
CA ALA A 56 17.49 34.85 37.78
C ALA A 56 17.55 34.23 39.19
N VAL A 57 17.09 32.98 39.36
CA VAL A 57 17.11 32.27 40.65
C VAL A 57 18.10 31.11 40.70
N LYS A 58 18.91 30.89 39.64
CA LYS A 58 19.84 29.76 39.54
C LYS A 58 20.80 29.67 40.74
N ASP A 59 21.21 30.82 41.27
CA ASP A 59 22.17 30.90 42.39
C ASP A 59 21.50 30.56 43.73
N LEU A 60 20.15 30.55 43.78
CA LEU A 60 19.36 30.09 44.92
C LEU A 60 19.14 28.57 44.89
N ILE A 61 19.40 27.90 43.76
CA ILE A 61 19.29 26.45 43.61
C ILE A 61 20.62 25.82 44.04
N ASN A 62 20.62 25.14 45.18
CA ASN A 62 21.78 24.49 45.78
C ASN A 62 21.35 23.19 46.48
N ASP A 63 22.25 22.54 47.21
CA ASP A 63 21.97 21.25 47.85
C ASP A 63 20.78 21.25 48.81
N SER A 64 20.54 22.34 49.54
CA SER A 64 19.41 22.42 50.46
C SER A 64 18.09 22.75 49.76
N THR A 65 18.12 23.47 48.64
CA THR A 65 16.92 23.92 47.92
C THR A 65 16.54 23.02 46.73
N TRP A 66 17.44 22.10 46.32
CA TRP A 66 17.22 21.18 45.21
C TRP A 66 15.94 20.32 45.34
N PRO A 67 15.62 19.71 46.50
CA PRO A 67 14.39 18.93 46.62
C PRO A 67 13.13 19.77 46.37
N GLY A 68 13.08 21.00 46.91
CA GLY A 68 11.99 21.93 46.66
C GLY A 68 11.90 22.33 45.19
N PHE A 69 13.05 22.56 44.54
CA PHE A 69 13.12 22.83 43.11
C PHE A 69 12.54 21.68 42.26
N VAL A 70 12.87 20.44 42.59
CA VAL A 70 12.33 19.25 41.90
C VAL A 70 10.81 19.18 42.03
N SER A 71 10.27 19.43 43.23
CA SER A 71 8.82 19.45 43.46
C SER A 71 8.10 20.56 42.68
N ILE A 72 8.72 21.72 42.48
CA ILE A 72 8.20 22.80 41.63
C ILE A 72 8.08 22.31 40.18
N VAL A 73 9.15 21.72 39.64
CA VAL A 73 9.19 21.27 38.25
C VAL A 73 8.20 20.13 38.03
N GLU A 74 8.08 19.20 38.99
CA GLU A 74 7.05 18.16 38.97
C GLU A 74 5.63 18.74 38.97
N PHE A 75 5.38 19.77 39.78
CA PHE A 75 4.08 20.45 39.83
C PHE A 75 3.70 21.12 38.50
N TRP A 76 4.67 21.64 37.74
CA TRP A 76 4.40 22.27 36.44
C TRP A 76 3.83 21.30 35.39
N GLY A 77 3.94 19.98 35.61
CA GLY A 77 3.41 18.98 34.68
C GLY A 77 3.96 19.21 33.27
N ASP A 78 3.10 19.25 32.26
CA ASP A 78 3.46 19.45 30.84
C ASP A 78 4.32 20.70 30.58
N TYR A 79 4.21 21.76 31.41
CA TYR A 79 4.99 22.99 31.27
C TYR A 79 6.45 22.84 31.70
N SER A 80 6.77 21.81 32.49
CA SER A 80 8.16 21.53 32.87
C SER A 80 9.06 21.28 31.67
N VAL A 81 8.50 20.89 30.51
CA VAL A 81 9.32 20.69 29.30
C VAL A 81 9.86 21.99 28.74
N ASN A 82 9.13 23.11 28.84
CA ASN A 82 9.68 24.40 28.44
C ASN A 82 10.89 24.74 29.31
N PHE A 83 10.75 24.55 30.62
CA PHE A 83 11.86 24.72 31.56
C PHE A 83 13.06 23.82 31.18
N LEU A 84 12.80 22.52 31.04
CA LEU A 84 13.86 21.55 30.78
C LEU A 84 14.55 21.82 29.43
N VAL A 85 13.83 22.29 28.41
CA VAL A 85 14.40 22.56 27.08
C VAL A 85 15.13 23.88 26.99
N TYR A 86 14.57 24.96 27.54
CA TYR A 86 15.07 26.32 27.30
C TYR A 86 15.98 26.82 28.42
N ASP A 87 15.72 26.42 29.67
CA ASP A 87 16.33 27.05 30.84
C ASP A 87 17.28 26.13 31.62
N LEU A 88 17.19 24.81 31.42
CA LEU A 88 18.00 23.83 32.14
C LEU A 88 19.51 24.05 32.01
N SER A 89 19.95 24.66 30.90
CA SER A 89 21.36 25.02 30.71
C SER A 89 21.92 25.91 31.83
N CYS A 90 21.06 26.66 32.53
CA CYS A 90 21.42 27.52 33.65
C CYS A 90 21.68 26.76 34.95
N VAL A 91 21.18 25.53 35.08
CA VAL A 91 21.32 24.66 36.25
C VAL A 91 21.99 23.32 35.93
N LYS A 92 22.54 23.18 34.72
CA LYS A 92 23.13 21.92 34.24
C LYS A 92 24.24 21.40 35.17
N ASP A 93 25.01 22.32 35.77
CA ASP A 93 26.15 22.00 36.64
C ASP A 93 25.68 21.46 38.00
N LEU A 94 24.41 21.65 38.34
CA LEU A 94 23.80 21.09 39.55
C LEU A 94 23.30 19.66 39.34
N ILE A 95 23.21 19.18 38.10
CA ILE A 95 22.82 17.79 37.80
C ILE A 95 24.08 16.93 37.85
N THR A 96 24.18 16.12 38.90
CA THR A 96 25.27 15.18 39.15
C THR A 96 24.77 13.74 39.02
N GLU A 97 25.67 12.76 39.13
CA GLU A 97 25.27 11.34 39.19
C GLU A 97 24.22 11.08 40.29
N GLU A 98 24.39 11.70 41.47
CA GLU A 98 23.49 11.54 42.62
C GLU A 98 22.11 12.16 42.38
N ARG A 99 22.03 13.20 41.55
CA ARG A 99 20.78 13.94 41.25
C ARG A 99 20.08 13.50 39.98
N TRP A 100 20.67 12.59 39.22
CA TRP A 100 20.04 12.04 38.03
C TRP A 100 18.64 11.46 38.30
N PRO A 101 18.39 10.71 39.40
CA PRO A 101 17.03 10.22 39.70
C PRO A 101 15.99 11.32 39.84
N ASP A 102 16.36 12.48 40.42
CA ASP A 102 15.48 13.63 40.54
C ASP A 102 15.21 14.26 39.17
N PHE A 103 16.23 14.38 38.33
CA PHE A 103 16.07 14.81 36.94
C PHE A 103 15.12 13.90 36.15
N VAL A 104 15.20 12.58 36.35
CA VAL A 104 14.27 11.64 35.73
C VAL A 104 12.83 11.90 36.18
N ARG A 105 12.58 12.19 37.46
CA ARG A 105 11.22 12.52 37.93
C ARG A 105 10.69 13.81 37.31
N MET A 106 11.53 14.85 37.25
CA MET A 106 11.18 16.11 36.58
C MET A 106 10.82 15.87 35.11
N ALA A 107 11.60 15.04 34.41
CA ALA A 107 11.34 14.67 33.02
C ALA A 107 10.05 13.84 32.83
N GLU A 108 9.73 12.95 33.77
CA GLU A 108 8.49 12.16 33.74
C GLU A 108 7.25 13.05 33.92
N ALA A 109 7.32 14.07 34.80
CA ALA A 109 6.23 15.01 35.03
C ALA A 109 5.90 15.84 33.77
N GLY A 110 6.91 16.12 32.95
CA GLY A 110 6.76 16.90 31.71
C GLY A 110 6.00 16.23 30.59
N ASN A 111 5.84 14.90 30.61
CA ASN A 111 5.06 14.13 29.63
C ASN A 111 5.43 14.38 28.13
N ASN A 112 6.48 15.14 27.82
CA ASN A 112 6.88 15.52 26.46
C ASN A 112 8.41 15.37 26.29
N SER A 113 8.82 14.15 25.93
CA SER A 113 10.21 13.71 25.81
C SER A 113 10.98 14.19 24.58
N PRO A 114 10.35 14.53 23.43
CA PRO A 114 11.05 15.06 22.27
C PRO A 114 12.07 16.16 22.57
N GLY A 115 11.64 17.16 23.34
CA GLY A 115 12.50 18.29 23.71
C GLY A 115 13.66 17.85 24.62
N LEU A 116 13.40 16.95 25.56
CA LEU A 116 14.40 16.44 26.50
C LEU A 116 15.49 15.66 25.80
N PHE A 117 15.14 14.68 24.97
CA PHE A 117 16.14 13.89 24.26
C PHE A 117 16.94 14.72 23.26
N ARG A 118 16.32 15.75 22.65
CA ARG A 118 16.96 16.60 21.66
C ARG A 118 17.88 17.66 22.25
N HIS A 119 17.45 18.33 23.30
CA HIS A 119 18.13 19.53 23.80
C HIS A 119 18.86 19.28 25.12
N VAL A 120 18.39 18.33 25.92
CA VAL A 120 18.83 18.16 27.30
C VAL A 120 19.89 17.09 27.46
N ILE A 121 19.67 15.89 26.93
CA ILE A 121 20.65 14.80 27.07
C ILE A 121 22.05 15.16 26.55
N PRO A 122 22.21 15.90 25.43
CA PRO A 122 23.53 16.34 25.00
C PRO A 122 24.29 17.19 26.03
N LEU A 123 23.60 17.88 26.94
CA LEU A 123 24.22 18.67 28.02
C LEU A 123 24.85 17.79 29.10
N PHE A 124 24.39 16.55 29.25
CA PHE A 124 24.81 15.61 30.28
C PHE A 124 25.69 14.48 29.76
N LYS A 125 26.16 14.56 28.50
CA LYS A 125 26.98 13.50 27.90
C LYS A 125 28.22 13.14 28.75
N ASP A 126 28.79 14.12 29.47
CA ASP A 126 29.98 13.93 30.29
C ASP A 126 29.69 13.17 31.60
N LEU A 127 28.42 13.09 32.02
CA LEU A 127 27.97 12.28 33.15
C LEU A 127 27.71 10.83 32.75
N ILE A 128 27.62 10.54 31.45
CA ILE A 128 27.31 9.22 30.91
C ILE A 128 28.63 8.50 30.64
N ASN A 129 28.92 7.49 31.44
CA ASN A 129 30.12 6.67 31.36
C ASN A 129 29.77 5.22 31.72
N GLU A 130 30.75 4.32 31.70
CA GLU A 130 30.52 2.89 31.98
C GLU A 130 29.91 2.64 33.36
N ARG A 131 30.32 3.41 34.38
CA ARG A 131 29.80 3.30 35.74
C ARG A 131 28.35 3.77 35.83
N THR A 132 27.99 4.83 35.11
CA THR A 132 26.67 5.46 35.22
C THR A 132 25.66 4.96 34.20
N TRP A 133 26.09 4.24 33.16
CA TRP A 133 25.24 3.86 32.02
C TRP A 133 23.92 3.19 32.41
N SER A 134 23.95 2.20 33.32
CA SER A 134 22.71 1.51 33.75
C SER A 134 21.70 2.47 34.39
N MET A 135 22.18 3.43 35.17
CA MET A 135 21.35 4.44 35.80
C MET A 135 20.72 5.38 34.76
N PHE A 136 21.48 5.77 33.74
CA PHE A 136 20.97 6.57 32.62
C PHE A 136 19.95 5.80 31.77
N VAL A 137 20.22 4.53 31.46
CA VAL A 137 19.28 3.64 30.74
C VAL A 137 17.96 3.52 31.50
N ASP A 138 18.01 3.30 32.82
CA ASP A 138 16.81 3.22 33.66
C ASP A 138 16.02 4.52 33.62
N GLY A 139 16.72 5.65 33.66
CA GLY A 139 16.16 6.99 33.47
C GLY A 139 15.49 7.16 32.10
N PHE A 140 16.17 6.79 31.01
CA PHE A 140 15.62 6.89 29.66
C PHE A 140 14.40 6.02 29.46
N ILE A 141 14.39 4.79 29.98
CA ILE A 141 13.24 3.88 29.92
C ILE A 141 12.02 4.51 30.62
N ARG A 142 12.25 5.11 31.78
CA ARG A 142 11.24 5.83 32.55
C ARG A 142 10.66 7.01 31.78
N MET A 143 11.52 7.86 31.21
CA MET A 143 11.10 8.98 30.35
C MET A 143 10.33 8.52 29.10
N VAL A 144 10.80 7.49 28.40
CA VAL A 144 10.11 6.93 27.23
C VAL A 144 8.70 6.44 27.58
N LYS A 145 8.56 5.75 28.72
CA LYS A 145 7.25 5.25 29.19
C LYS A 145 6.31 6.38 29.58
N ALA A 146 6.81 7.40 30.28
CA ALA A 146 6.01 8.54 30.69
C ALA A 146 5.40 9.27 29.48
N THR A 147 6.12 9.31 28.36
CA THR A 147 5.78 10.16 27.22
C THR A 147 4.96 9.46 26.14
N GLY A 148 4.30 8.35 26.48
CA GLY A 148 3.36 7.68 25.58
C GLY A 148 3.99 7.16 24.27
N GLY A 149 5.30 6.97 24.24
CA GLY A 149 6.01 6.35 23.12
C GLY A 149 6.70 7.30 22.14
N PHE A 150 6.77 8.62 22.39
CA PHE A 150 7.54 9.60 21.57
C PHE A 150 9.07 9.43 21.70
N SER A 151 9.55 8.23 21.40
CA SER A 151 10.95 7.80 21.53
C SER A 151 11.82 8.16 20.34
N ARG A 152 11.24 8.78 19.30
CA ARG A 152 11.99 9.28 18.14
C ARG A 152 13.26 10.03 18.55
N ASP A 153 13.14 11.04 19.42
CA ASP A 153 14.26 11.92 19.74
C ASP A 153 15.34 11.24 20.60
N LEU A 154 14.99 10.17 21.32
CA LEU A 154 15.98 9.31 21.98
C LEU A 154 16.95 8.73 20.93
N PHE A 155 16.41 8.24 19.82
CA PHE A 155 17.21 7.68 18.73
C PHE A 155 17.82 8.75 17.81
N ASP A 156 17.11 9.84 17.55
CA ASP A 156 17.54 10.91 16.64
C ASP A 156 18.60 11.83 17.25
N SER A 157 18.63 11.99 18.59
CA SER A 157 19.45 13.01 19.26
C SER A 157 20.26 12.48 20.45
N ALA A 158 19.62 11.75 21.37
CA ALA A 158 20.29 11.36 22.63
C ALA A 158 21.40 10.33 22.40
N ILE A 159 21.14 9.26 21.64
CA ILE A 159 22.15 8.27 21.25
C ILE A 159 23.33 8.91 20.48
N PRO A 160 23.10 9.75 19.46
CA PRO A 160 24.17 10.53 18.82
C PRO A 160 25.08 11.28 19.77
N ALA A 161 24.51 11.89 20.81
CA ALA A 161 25.26 12.73 21.74
C ALA A 161 26.21 11.93 22.65
N VAL A 162 25.94 10.62 22.82
CA VAL A 162 26.74 9.71 23.64
C VAL A 162 27.51 8.69 22.79
N LYS A 163 27.65 8.91 21.48
CA LYS A 163 28.35 7.94 20.63
C LYS A 163 29.81 7.72 21.03
N ASP A 164 30.47 8.79 21.51
CA ASP A 164 31.92 8.81 21.75
C ASP A 164 32.32 8.00 23.00
N ILE A 165 31.36 7.65 23.87
CA ILE A 165 31.59 6.80 25.04
C ILE A 165 31.39 5.31 24.73
N ILE A 166 30.82 4.99 23.56
CA ILE A 166 30.60 3.60 23.14
C ILE A 166 31.90 3.11 22.50
N THR A 167 32.52 2.13 23.14
CA THR A 167 33.74 1.48 22.67
C THR A 167 33.44 0.01 22.39
N GLU A 168 34.35 -0.68 21.72
CA GLU A 168 34.22 -2.12 21.52
C GLU A 168 34.20 -2.89 22.85
N GLU A 169 34.99 -2.46 23.84
CA GLU A 169 35.11 -3.09 25.16
C GLU A 169 33.80 -3.03 25.94
N ASN A 170 33.12 -1.87 25.91
CA ASN A 170 31.89 -1.67 26.66
C ASN A 170 30.61 -1.92 25.85
N PHE A 171 30.73 -2.22 24.56
CA PHE A 171 29.60 -2.47 23.66
C PHE A 171 28.54 -3.45 24.21
N PRO A 172 28.89 -4.58 24.88
CA PRO A 172 27.88 -5.50 25.43
C PRO A 172 26.96 -4.85 26.47
N MET A 173 27.49 -3.95 27.29
CA MET A 173 26.73 -3.20 28.28
C MET A 173 25.77 -2.21 27.59
N PHE A 174 26.22 -1.55 26.53
CA PHE A 174 25.37 -0.69 25.70
C PHE A 174 24.25 -1.51 25.05
N VAL A 175 24.55 -2.67 24.46
CA VAL A 175 23.58 -3.57 23.83
C VAL A 175 22.42 -3.92 24.77
N ASP A 176 22.71 -4.28 26.03
CA ASP A 176 21.65 -4.55 27.02
C ASP A 176 20.77 -3.33 27.25
N GLY A 177 21.39 -2.17 27.47
CA GLY A 177 20.67 -0.90 27.63
C GLY A 177 19.78 -0.57 26.43
N PHE A 178 20.31 -0.74 25.21
CA PHE A 178 19.57 -0.56 23.96
C PHE A 178 18.37 -1.49 23.85
N ILE A 179 18.54 -2.78 24.14
CA ILE A 179 17.44 -3.76 24.10
C ILE A 179 16.34 -3.37 25.06
N ARG A 180 16.70 -2.92 26.27
CA ARG A 180 15.73 -2.47 27.28
C ARG A 180 14.98 -1.22 26.84
N MET A 181 15.68 -0.26 26.20
CA MET A 181 15.07 0.94 25.62
C MET A 181 14.10 0.59 24.49
N VAL A 182 14.51 -0.23 23.50
CA VAL A 182 13.64 -0.66 22.38
C VAL A 182 12.40 -1.41 22.87
N LYS A 183 12.52 -2.23 23.91
CA LYS A 183 11.35 -2.87 24.51
C LYS A 183 10.42 -1.86 25.20
N ALA A 184 10.99 -0.81 25.80
CA ALA A 184 10.22 0.23 26.47
C ALA A 184 9.45 1.15 25.49
N THR A 185 9.92 1.31 24.25
CA THR A 185 9.20 2.09 23.22
C THR A 185 7.93 1.39 22.72
N GLY A 186 7.75 0.10 23.03
CA GLY A 186 6.59 -0.70 22.62
C GLY A 186 6.52 -0.90 21.11
N GLU A 187 5.30 -1.13 20.60
CA GLU A 187 5.05 -1.33 19.16
C GLU A 187 5.07 -0.03 18.34
N ASN A 188 5.52 1.10 18.91
CA ASN A 188 5.49 2.36 18.21
C ASN A 188 6.44 2.37 16.99
N ASP A 189 6.05 3.06 15.94
CA ASP A 189 6.83 3.23 14.70
C ASP A 189 8.16 3.94 14.96
N ASP A 190 8.34 4.56 16.14
CA ASP A 190 9.52 5.32 16.50
C ASP A 190 10.81 4.48 16.54
N VAL A 191 10.71 3.15 16.71
CA VAL A 191 11.88 2.26 16.58
C VAL A 191 12.52 2.36 15.19
N ARG A 192 11.80 2.82 14.15
CA ARG A 192 12.40 3.08 12.84
C ARG A 192 13.52 4.11 12.87
N TYR A 193 13.49 5.04 13.82
CA TYR A 193 14.51 6.08 13.97
C TYR A 193 15.81 5.54 14.55
N LEU A 194 15.75 4.46 15.34
CA LEU A 194 16.95 3.68 15.71
C LEU A 194 17.69 3.23 14.45
N PHE A 195 16.96 2.64 13.51
CA PHE A 195 17.54 2.11 12.28
C PHE A 195 17.98 3.20 11.31
N ARG A 196 17.22 4.30 11.25
CA ARG A 196 17.47 5.40 10.31
C ARG A 196 18.60 6.32 10.74
N ASN A 197 18.68 6.63 12.04
CA ASN A 197 19.57 7.66 12.57
C ASN A 197 20.55 7.12 13.61
N GLY A 198 20.13 6.17 14.46
CA GLY A 198 21.00 5.57 15.47
C GLY A 198 22.12 4.69 14.88
N ILE A 199 21.78 3.75 13.99
CA ILE A 199 22.76 2.82 13.40
C ILE A 199 23.88 3.51 12.61
N PRO A 200 23.60 4.48 11.71
CA PRO A 200 24.66 5.16 10.96
C PRO A 200 25.74 5.78 11.85
N ILE A 201 25.39 6.12 13.09
CA ILE A 201 26.29 6.77 14.06
C ILE A 201 27.22 5.78 14.73
N VAL A 202 26.74 4.57 15.01
CA VAL A 202 27.52 3.51 15.66
C VAL A 202 28.09 2.51 14.66
N LYS A 203 27.98 2.76 13.35
CA LYS A 203 28.38 1.80 12.31
C LYS A 203 29.86 1.42 12.40
N ASP A 204 30.72 2.36 12.78
CA ASP A 204 32.17 2.14 12.92
C ASP A 204 32.51 1.21 14.10
N LEU A 205 31.56 1.01 15.02
CA LEU A 205 31.68 0.08 16.14
C LEU A 205 31.11 -1.30 15.80
N ILE A 206 30.40 -1.45 14.68
CA ILE A 206 29.83 -2.73 14.24
C ILE A 206 30.89 -3.46 13.41
N ASN A 207 31.45 -4.51 14.00
CA ASN A 207 32.46 -5.37 13.39
C ASN A 207 32.19 -6.84 13.76
N ASP A 208 33.04 -7.77 13.35
CA ASP A 208 32.83 -9.20 13.61
C ASP A 208 32.71 -9.54 15.13
N ILE A 209 33.34 -8.75 16.01
CA ILE A 209 33.32 -8.94 17.47
C ILE A 209 32.00 -8.43 18.06
N THR A 210 31.53 -7.26 17.63
CA THR A 210 30.31 -6.62 18.15
C THR A 210 29.03 -7.06 17.42
N TRP A 211 29.15 -7.72 16.26
CA TRP A 211 28.04 -8.21 15.44
C TRP A 211 26.99 -9.01 16.23
N PRO A 212 27.36 -9.96 17.12
CA PRO A 212 26.36 -10.70 17.90
C PRO A 212 25.54 -9.80 18.82
N GLY A 213 26.13 -8.73 19.35
CA GLY A 213 25.42 -7.72 20.14
C GLY A 213 24.43 -6.94 19.29
N PHE A 214 24.88 -6.52 18.10
CA PHE A 214 24.03 -5.83 17.13
C PHE A 214 22.85 -6.70 16.66
N VAL A 215 23.05 -7.99 16.39
CA VAL A 215 21.97 -8.94 16.07
C VAL A 215 20.90 -8.94 17.17
N LYS A 216 21.30 -9.00 18.45
CA LYS A 216 20.34 -9.00 19.57
C LYS A 216 19.54 -7.69 19.66
N MET A 217 20.16 -6.55 19.33
CA MET A 217 19.45 -5.25 19.29
C MET A 217 18.37 -5.26 18.21
N VAL A 218 18.68 -5.80 17.03
CA VAL A 218 17.72 -5.90 15.92
C VAL A 218 16.62 -6.90 16.24
N GLU A 219 16.95 -8.06 16.83
CA GLU A 219 15.95 -9.05 17.28
C GLU A 219 14.98 -8.45 18.31
N ALA A 220 15.47 -7.60 19.22
CA ALA A 220 14.64 -6.93 20.21
C ALA A 220 13.63 -5.94 19.60
N ALA A 221 13.88 -5.46 18.37
CA ALA A 221 12.95 -4.61 17.63
C ALA A 221 11.79 -5.41 16.98
N ASP A 222 11.85 -6.74 16.97
CA ASP A 222 10.80 -7.64 16.45
C ASP A 222 10.33 -7.20 15.04
N LYS A 223 9.02 -7.01 14.79
CA LYS A 223 8.49 -6.56 13.49
C LYS A 223 9.12 -5.25 12.99
N ASN A 224 9.56 -4.37 13.89
CA ASN A 224 10.19 -3.09 13.54
C ASN A 224 11.62 -3.26 13.02
N SER A 225 12.24 -4.44 13.18
CA SER A 225 13.52 -4.76 12.56
C SER A 225 13.49 -4.67 11.04
N ALA A 226 12.31 -4.72 10.40
CA ALA A 226 12.20 -4.48 8.97
C ALA A 226 12.65 -3.08 8.55
N ASN A 227 12.56 -2.09 9.46
CA ASN A 227 13.07 -0.75 9.23
C ASN A 227 14.60 -0.72 9.12
N LEU A 228 15.32 -1.72 9.66
CA LEU A 228 16.74 -1.93 9.36
C LEU A 228 16.93 -2.06 7.85
N PHE A 229 16.18 -2.96 7.21
CA PHE A 229 16.33 -3.24 5.79
C PHE A 229 16.00 -2.05 4.91
N ILE A 230 15.08 -1.18 5.36
CA ILE A 230 14.64 0.00 4.61
C ILE A 230 15.60 1.17 4.79
N TYR A 231 16.01 1.47 6.03
CA TYR A 231 16.71 2.72 6.37
C TYR A 231 18.16 2.51 6.81
N GLY A 232 18.46 1.48 7.60
CA GLY A 232 19.80 1.27 8.15
C GLY A 232 20.72 0.45 7.25
N PHE A 233 20.15 -0.38 6.38
CA PHE A 233 20.90 -1.37 5.62
C PHE A 233 21.92 -0.79 4.63
N PRO A 234 21.64 0.32 3.92
CA PRO A 234 22.65 0.94 3.06
C PRO A 234 23.94 1.31 3.80
N GLU A 235 23.88 1.58 5.11
CA GLU A 235 25.02 2.01 5.93
C GLU A 235 25.85 0.85 6.52
N ILE A 236 25.31 -0.37 6.51
CA ILE A 236 25.97 -1.56 7.07
C ILE A 236 26.14 -2.69 6.05
N ALA A 237 25.85 -2.42 4.78
CA ALA A 237 25.85 -3.44 3.73
C ALA A 237 27.25 -4.04 3.52
N ASP A 238 28.30 -3.25 3.69
CA ASP A 238 29.71 -3.64 3.61
C ASP A 238 30.19 -4.52 4.78
N LEU A 239 29.46 -4.49 5.91
CA LEU A 239 29.73 -5.34 7.07
C LEU A 239 29.19 -6.77 6.90
N ILE A 240 28.41 -7.03 5.84
CA ILE A 240 27.87 -8.36 5.54
C ILE A 240 28.93 -9.19 4.83
N ASN A 241 29.31 -10.31 5.44
CA ASN A 241 30.27 -11.27 4.91
C ASN A 241 29.88 -12.70 5.35
N ASP A 242 30.69 -13.70 5.04
CA ASP A 242 30.39 -15.10 5.37
C ASP A 242 30.28 -15.36 6.88
N ILE A 243 30.95 -14.55 7.72
CA ILE A 243 30.93 -14.61 9.19
C ILE A 243 29.66 -13.96 9.74
N THR A 244 29.28 -12.79 9.22
CA THR A 244 28.15 -12.00 9.73
C THR A 244 26.80 -12.40 9.12
N TRP A 245 26.80 -13.08 7.97
CA TRP A 245 25.60 -13.55 7.26
C TRP A 245 24.62 -14.37 8.12
N PRO A 246 25.06 -15.36 8.94
CA PRO A 246 24.14 -16.08 9.82
C PRO A 246 23.40 -15.16 10.81
N GLY A 247 24.07 -14.13 11.31
CA GLY A 247 23.44 -13.11 12.17
C GLY A 247 22.42 -12.28 11.39
N PHE A 248 22.75 -11.90 10.16
CA PHE A 248 21.82 -11.19 9.27
C PHE A 248 20.54 -12.00 8.97
N VAL A 249 20.66 -13.32 8.79
CA VAL A 249 19.49 -14.21 8.64
C VAL A 249 18.61 -14.18 9.89
N LYS A 250 19.19 -14.19 11.09
CA LYS A 250 18.42 -14.09 12.36
C LYS A 250 17.66 -12.76 12.47
N MET A 251 18.30 -11.65 12.10
CA MET A 251 17.64 -10.34 12.05
C MET A 251 16.40 -10.36 11.14
N ALA A 252 16.51 -11.02 9.99
CA ALA A 252 15.39 -11.17 9.07
C ALA A 252 14.32 -12.13 9.59
N GLU A 253 14.69 -13.18 10.32
CA GLU A 253 13.74 -14.05 11.02
C GLU A 253 12.94 -13.26 12.08
N ALA A 254 13.59 -12.37 12.84
CA ALA A 254 12.92 -11.49 13.80
C ALA A 254 11.93 -10.51 13.14
N ALA A 255 12.18 -10.08 11.90
CA ALA A 255 11.25 -9.23 11.15
C ALA A 255 9.94 -9.95 10.76
N GLY A 256 9.89 -11.28 10.86
CA GLY A 256 8.70 -12.05 10.52
C GLY A 256 8.26 -11.85 9.06
N LYS A 257 6.97 -11.59 8.86
CA LYS A 257 6.39 -11.30 7.52
C LYS A 257 6.98 -10.04 6.85
N TYR A 258 7.62 -9.15 7.61
CA TYR A 258 8.22 -7.92 7.09
C TYR A 258 9.65 -8.12 6.58
N ALA A 259 10.20 -9.33 6.72
CA ALA A 259 11.47 -9.73 6.12
C ALA A 259 11.51 -9.53 4.60
N HIS A 260 10.36 -9.38 3.94
CA HIS A 260 10.32 -9.04 2.52
C HIS A 260 11.01 -7.71 2.16
N SER A 261 11.15 -6.79 3.10
CA SER A 261 11.91 -5.55 2.92
C SER A 261 13.39 -5.84 2.62
N LEU A 262 13.92 -6.96 3.13
CA LEU A 262 15.26 -7.45 2.78
C LEU A 262 15.36 -7.84 1.31
N PHE A 263 14.31 -8.40 0.72
CA PHE A 263 14.32 -8.74 -0.70
C PHE A 263 14.33 -7.50 -1.59
N GLN A 264 13.61 -6.46 -1.16
CA GLN A 264 13.46 -5.22 -1.92
C GLN A 264 14.66 -4.28 -1.79
N PHE A 265 15.25 -4.18 -0.60
CA PHE A 265 16.29 -3.20 -0.29
C PHE A 265 17.61 -3.84 0.16
N GLY A 266 17.52 -4.99 0.85
CA GLY A 266 18.67 -5.72 1.35
C GLY A 266 19.52 -6.35 0.25
N ILE A 267 18.99 -7.37 -0.45
CA ILE A 267 19.72 -8.11 -1.49
C ILE A 267 20.36 -7.20 -2.55
N PRO A 268 19.67 -6.17 -3.09
CA PRO A 268 20.29 -5.24 -4.02
C PRO A 268 21.57 -4.57 -3.50
N SER A 269 21.63 -4.28 -2.20
CA SER A 269 22.75 -3.58 -1.58
C SER A 269 23.94 -4.51 -1.33
N VAL A 270 23.72 -5.79 -1.02
CA VAL A 270 24.78 -6.80 -0.80
C VAL A 270 25.09 -7.67 -2.01
N LYS A 271 24.50 -7.40 -3.18
CA LYS A 271 24.67 -8.26 -4.37
C LYS A 271 26.13 -8.53 -4.75
N HIS A 272 27.02 -7.58 -4.45
CA HIS A 272 28.44 -7.65 -4.79
C HIS A 272 29.23 -8.61 -3.88
N LEU A 273 28.67 -8.96 -2.72
CA LEU A 273 29.25 -9.91 -1.75
C LEU A 273 28.87 -11.35 -2.07
N ILE A 274 27.82 -11.52 -2.88
CA ILE A 274 27.37 -12.83 -3.32
C ILE A 274 28.22 -13.20 -4.53
N THR A 275 29.04 -14.22 -4.36
CA THR A 275 29.92 -14.78 -5.39
C THR A 275 29.53 -16.22 -5.66
N ASN A 276 30.11 -16.84 -6.69
CA ASN A 276 29.87 -18.26 -6.96
C ASN A 276 30.29 -19.15 -5.79
N ASP A 277 31.36 -18.77 -5.08
CA ASP A 277 31.97 -19.60 -4.04
C ASP A 277 31.15 -19.61 -2.75
N ASN A 278 30.52 -18.48 -2.39
CA ASN A 278 29.67 -18.38 -1.20
C ASN A 278 28.17 -18.45 -1.49
N PHE A 279 27.77 -18.57 -2.76
CA PHE A 279 26.36 -18.59 -3.18
C PHE A 279 25.50 -19.57 -2.37
N ALA A 280 26.02 -20.78 -2.11
CA ALA A 280 25.29 -21.80 -1.36
C ALA A 280 24.97 -21.39 0.08
N LEU A 281 25.85 -20.65 0.74
CA LEU A 281 25.66 -20.11 2.10
C LEU A 281 24.52 -19.08 2.10
N PHE A 282 24.58 -18.13 1.16
CA PHE A 282 23.57 -17.08 1.01
C PHE A 282 22.20 -17.66 0.68
N VAL A 283 22.15 -18.65 -0.21
CA VAL A 283 20.91 -19.33 -0.59
C VAL A 283 20.22 -20.03 0.57
N ASN A 284 20.97 -20.73 1.43
CA ASN A 284 20.38 -21.35 2.62
C ASN A 284 19.80 -20.30 3.57
N GLY A 285 20.44 -19.13 3.67
CA GLY A 285 19.90 -17.97 4.35
C GLY A 285 18.60 -17.48 3.70
N PHE A 286 18.57 -17.30 2.38
CA PHE A 286 17.38 -16.88 1.66
C PHE A 286 16.19 -17.83 1.82
N ILE A 287 16.44 -19.15 1.89
CA ILE A 287 15.38 -20.13 2.18
C ILE A 287 14.74 -19.87 3.54
N LYS A 288 15.54 -19.63 4.58
CA LYS A 288 15.03 -19.31 5.92
C LYS A 288 14.25 -18.00 5.92
N ILE A 289 14.81 -16.96 5.30
CA ILE A 289 14.17 -15.64 5.20
C ILE A 289 12.84 -15.72 4.46
N ALA A 290 12.78 -16.47 3.35
CA ALA A 290 11.56 -16.70 2.60
C ALA A 290 10.51 -17.42 3.43
N LYS A 291 10.89 -18.50 4.11
CA LYS A 291 9.97 -19.22 5.02
C LYS A 291 9.36 -18.26 6.06
N THR A 292 10.16 -17.35 6.61
CA THR A 292 9.70 -16.35 7.59
C THR A 292 8.84 -15.25 6.96
N ALA A 293 9.16 -14.81 5.75
CA ALA A 293 8.39 -13.80 5.01
C ALA A 293 6.99 -14.28 4.60
N GLY A 294 6.79 -15.60 4.47
CA GLY A 294 5.51 -16.21 4.12
C GLY A 294 5.00 -15.73 2.76
N ASP A 295 3.75 -15.26 2.71
CA ASP A 295 3.10 -14.77 1.48
C ASP A 295 3.89 -13.61 0.81
N ASN A 296 4.74 -12.88 1.56
CA ASN A 296 5.57 -11.81 1.01
C ASN A 296 6.89 -12.31 0.36
N THR A 297 7.10 -13.63 0.27
CA THR A 297 8.25 -14.24 -0.41
C THR A 297 8.31 -13.89 -1.88
N SER A 298 7.17 -13.56 -2.51
CA SER A 298 7.12 -13.09 -3.90
C SER A 298 8.06 -11.91 -4.18
N ASN A 299 8.33 -11.06 -3.18
CA ASN A 299 9.28 -9.96 -3.30
C ASN A 299 10.73 -10.42 -3.54
N LEU A 300 11.10 -11.64 -3.14
CA LEU A 300 12.37 -12.25 -3.53
C LEU A 300 12.46 -12.41 -5.05
N TYR A 301 11.38 -12.84 -5.71
CA TYR A 301 11.36 -13.04 -7.14
C TYR A 301 11.30 -11.73 -7.91
N ILE A 302 10.56 -10.74 -7.38
CA ILE A 302 10.39 -9.43 -8.02
C ILE A 302 11.69 -8.60 -7.91
N TYR A 303 12.31 -8.57 -6.73
CA TYR A 303 13.43 -7.68 -6.44
C TYR A 303 14.75 -8.41 -6.18
N GLY A 304 14.72 -9.48 -5.38
CA GLY A 304 15.92 -10.18 -4.94
C GLY A 304 16.66 -10.93 -6.07
N ILE A 305 15.96 -11.74 -6.86
CA ILE A 305 16.56 -12.47 -7.99
C ILE A 305 17.10 -11.50 -9.04
N PHE A 306 16.35 -10.43 -9.31
CA PHE A 306 16.76 -9.42 -10.27
C PHE A 306 18.07 -8.75 -9.85
N ALA A 307 18.28 -8.53 -8.55
CA ALA A 307 19.51 -7.96 -8.02
C ALA A 307 20.75 -8.85 -8.19
N VAL A 308 20.58 -10.18 -8.21
CA VAL A 308 21.68 -11.15 -8.35
C VAL A 308 21.73 -11.82 -9.73
N LYS A 309 21.04 -11.25 -10.72
CA LYS A 309 20.90 -11.84 -12.07
C LYS A 309 22.26 -12.15 -12.73
N ASP A 310 23.28 -11.36 -12.43
CA ASP A 310 24.61 -11.48 -13.02
C ASP A 310 25.37 -12.71 -12.48
N LEU A 311 24.92 -13.30 -11.37
CA LEU A 311 25.45 -14.54 -10.80
C LEU A 311 24.78 -15.78 -11.39
N ILE A 312 23.74 -15.60 -12.22
CA ILE A 312 23.02 -16.68 -12.89
C ILE A 312 23.78 -17.03 -14.17
N THR A 313 24.74 -17.94 -14.04
CA THR A 313 25.52 -18.50 -15.15
C THR A 313 25.04 -19.92 -15.45
N GLU A 314 25.46 -20.49 -16.58
CA GLU A 314 25.14 -21.87 -16.94
C GLU A 314 25.61 -22.87 -15.87
N SER A 315 26.74 -22.60 -15.22
CA SER A 315 27.30 -23.46 -14.17
C SER A 315 26.59 -23.32 -12.81
N THR A 316 26.09 -22.13 -12.45
CA THR A 316 25.37 -21.90 -11.19
C THR A 316 23.87 -22.19 -11.30
N TRP A 317 23.33 -22.19 -12.52
CA TRP A 317 21.90 -22.34 -12.79
C TRP A 317 21.25 -23.58 -12.16
N PRO A 318 21.80 -24.80 -12.26
CA PRO A 318 21.17 -25.97 -11.66
C PRO A 318 20.99 -25.84 -10.14
N ALA A 319 21.98 -25.24 -9.46
CA ALA A 319 21.94 -24.99 -8.02
C ALA A 319 20.97 -23.86 -7.66
N ILE A 320 20.96 -22.77 -8.45
CA ILE A 320 20.04 -21.65 -8.31
C ILE A 320 18.60 -22.14 -8.46
N VAL A 321 18.28 -22.83 -9.56
CA VAL A 321 16.94 -23.38 -9.80
C VAL A 321 16.55 -24.31 -8.68
N LYS A 322 17.37 -25.30 -8.34
CA LYS A 322 17.04 -26.27 -7.28
C LYS A 322 16.67 -25.59 -5.96
N ASN A 323 17.32 -24.49 -5.61
CA ASN A 323 17.04 -23.79 -4.36
C ASN A 323 15.91 -22.74 -4.49
N LEU A 324 15.77 -22.07 -5.62
CA LEU A 324 14.59 -21.25 -5.92
C LEU A 324 13.32 -22.12 -5.86
N LEU A 325 13.38 -23.36 -6.33
CA LEU A 325 12.27 -24.32 -6.18
C LEU A 325 11.91 -24.64 -4.73
N LYS A 326 12.87 -24.61 -3.81
CA LYS A 326 12.57 -24.76 -2.36
C LYS A 326 11.92 -23.51 -1.79
N ILE A 327 12.36 -22.33 -2.23
CA ILE A 327 11.82 -21.05 -1.80
C ILE A 327 10.38 -20.85 -2.32
N LEU A 328 10.12 -21.35 -3.52
CA LEU A 328 8.82 -21.33 -4.21
C LEU A 328 7.67 -21.94 -3.43
N HIS A 329 7.92 -23.00 -2.65
CA HIS A 329 6.91 -23.65 -1.81
C HIS A 329 6.24 -22.69 -0.81
N TYR A 330 6.87 -21.53 -0.55
CA TYR A 330 6.35 -20.49 0.34
C TYR A 330 5.61 -19.36 -0.41
N CYS A 331 5.43 -19.44 -1.73
CA CYS A 331 4.64 -18.51 -2.56
C CYS A 331 3.27 -19.14 -2.92
N LYS A 332 2.14 -18.40 -2.82
CA LYS A 332 0.80 -19.00 -3.00
C LYS A 332 0.25 -19.01 -4.44
N GLU A 333 -0.05 -20.22 -4.93
CA GLU A 333 -0.96 -20.61 -6.04
C GLU A 333 -0.68 -20.15 -7.48
N VAL A 334 -0.26 -18.91 -7.74
CA VAL A 334 -0.12 -18.39 -9.12
C VAL A 334 1.35 -18.30 -9.55
N GLU A 335 2.24 -18.10 -8.60
CA GLU A 335 3.69 -18.10 -8.77
C GLU A 335 4.22 -19.51 -9.07
N ASP A 336 3.68 -20.55 -8.43
CA ASP A 336 3.98 -21.95 -8.73
C ASP A 336 3.65 -22.28 -10.19
N LYS A 337 2.48 -21.83 -10.68
CA LYS A 337 2.08 -22.00 -12.08
C LYS A 337 2.97 -21.19 -13.03
N THR A 338 3.37 -19.99 -12.63
CA THR A 338 4.28 -19.14 -13.40
C THR A 338 5.66 -19.78 -13.53
N LEU A 339 6.21 -20.32 -12.45
CA LEU A 339 7.52 -20.96 -12.44
C LEU A 339 7.51 -22.35 -13.05
N ASP A 340 6.44 -23.14 -12.89
CA ASP A 340 6.24 -24.36 -13.67
C ASP A 340 6.19 -24.07 -15.18
N SER A 341 5.51 -22.99 -15.57
CA SER A 341 5.47 -22.57 -16.97
C SER A 341 6.84 -22.08 -17.46
N LEU A 342 7.61 -21.37 -16.62
CA LEU A 342 8.99 -20.97 -16.95
C LEU A 342 9.93 -22.18 -17.12
N LYS A 343 9.83 -23.21 -16.28
CA LYS A 343 10.58 -24.47 -16.47
C LYS A 343 10.29 -25.10 -17.83
N LYS A 344 9.02 -25.07 -18.24
CA LYS A 344 8.59 -25.63 -19.51
C LYS A 344 9.11 -24.84 -20.71
N LEU A 345 9.51 -23.58 -20.54
CA LEU A 345 10.19 -22.81 -21.61
C LEU A 345 11.63 -23.25 -21.87
N LYS A 346 12.12 -24.34 -21.28
CA LYS A 346 13.46 -24.89 -21.51
C LYS A 346 13.85 -24.94 -23.00
N PRO A 347 13.00 -25.38 -23.94
CA PRO A 347 13.41 -25.45 -25.35
C PRO A 347 13.66 -24.05 -25.97
N LEU A 348 12.92 -23.03 -25.52
CA LEU A 348 13.20 -21.64 -25.91
C LEU A 348 14.50 -21.14 -25.26
N PHE A 349 14.79 -21.54 -24.02
CA PHE A 349 16.06 -21.22 -23.36
C PHE A 349 17.24 -21.87 -24.06
N ASP A 350 17.14 -23.14 -24.43
CA ASP A 350 18.18 -23.85 -25.17
C ASP A 350 18.47 -23.16 -26.52
N ARG A 351 17.46 -22.49 -27.10
CA ARG A 351 17.57 -21.76 -28.37
C ARG A 351 18.12 -20.34 -28.24
N PHE A 352 17.61 -19.56 -27.29
CA PHE A 352 17.91 -18.12 -27.16
C PHE A 352 18.87 -17.79 -26.02
N GLY A 353 19.24 -18.77 -25.21
CA GLY A 353 20.06 -18.58 -24.02
C GLY A 353 19.43 -17.62 -23.01
N MET A 354 20.29 -16.98 -22.22
CA MET A 354 19.87 -16.05 -21.17
C MET A 354 19.21 -14.78 -21.72
N GLU A 355 19.45 -14.41 -22.97
CA GLU A 355 18.78 -13.25 -23.59
C GLU A 355 17.25 -13.40 -23.62
N LEU A 356 16.71 -14.63 -23.55
CA LEU A 356 15.27 -14.87 -23.46
C LEU A 356 14.62 -14.16 -22.26
N PHE A 357 15.37 -13.97 -21.16
CA PHE A 357 14.89 -13.23 -20.00
C PHE A 357 14.55 -11.78 -20.34
N ASP A 358 15.51 -11.07 -20.93
CA ASP A 358 15.36 -9.67 -21.29
C ASP A 358 14.43 -9.50 -22.50
N LEU A 359 14.47 -10.44 -23.44
CA LEU A 359 13.71 -10.37 -24.68
C LEU A 359 12.24 -10.78 -24.53
N LEU A 360 11.88 -11.69 -23.62
CA LEU A 360 10.50 -12.21 -23.55
C LEU A 360 9.98 -12.34 -22.12
N ILE A 361 10.73 -12.97 -21.21
CA ILE A 361 10.20 -13.33 -19.88
C ILE A 361 9.94 -12.11 -19.01
N PHE A 362 10.92 -11.23 -18.79
CA PHE A 362 10.73 -10.04 -17.97
C PHE A 362 9.70 -9.06 -18.56
N PRO A 363 9.69 -8.78 -19.88
CA PRO A 363 8.61 -8.02 -20.48
C PRO A 363 7.22 -8.63 -20.25
N THR A 364 7.09 -9.96 -20.32
CA THR A 364 5.83 -10.67 -20.05
C THR A 364 5.43 -10.55 -18.59
N LEU A 365 6.35 -10.84 -17.65
CA LEU A 365 6.15 -10.69 -16.21
C LEU A 365 5.70 -9.27 -15.83
N LYS A 366 6.35 -8.26 -16.40
CA LYS A 366 6.02 -6.86 -16.17
C LYS A 366 4.65 -6.48 -16.73
N SER A 367 4.27 -7.04 -17.88
CA SER A 367 3.03 -6.66 -18.58
C SER A 367 1.80 -7.40 -18.06
N GLN A 368 1.97 -8.67 -17.65
CA GLN A 368 0.87 -9.57 -17.27
C GLN A 368 0.80 -9.83 -15.76
N THR A 369 1.83 -9.45 -15.00
CA THR A 369 1.93 -9.66 -13.54
C THR A 369 1.62 -11.12 -13.16
N VAL A 370 0.57 -11.35 -12.39
CA VAL A 370 0.14 -12.68 -11.94
C VAL A 370 -0.38 -13.56 -13.08
N ALA A 371 -0.83 -12.98 -14.21
CA ALA A 371 -1.34 -13.74 -15.36
C ALA A 371 -0.26 -14.20 -16.34
N SER A 372 1.03 -13.93 -16.04
CA SER A 372 2.14 -14.22 -16.95
C SER A 372 2.26 -15.69 -17.33
N PHE A 373 1.91 -16.60 -16.41
CA PHE A 373 1.92 -18.04 -16.66
C PHE A 373 1.04 -18.45 -17.84
N LEU A 374 -0.10 -17.77 -18.06
CA LEU A 374 -0.99 -18.07 -19.18
C LEU A 374 -0.30 -17.76 -20.52
N CYS A 375 0.40 -16.63 -20.61
CA CYS A 375 1.20 -16.30 -21.78
C CYS A 375 2.33 -17.30 -22.00
N PHE A 376 3.05 -17.69 -20.94
CA PHE A 376 4.11 -18.70 -21.03
C PHE A 376 3.59 -20.07 -21.49
N GLN A 377 2.44 -20.51 -20.98
CA GLN A 377 1.78 -21.72 -21.45
C GLN A 377 1.43 -21.65 -22.93
N ASN A 378 1.00 -20.49 -23.42
CA ASN A 378 0.72 -20.31 -24.84
C ASN A 378 1.99 -20.23 -25.69
N TYR A 379 3.08 -19.62 -25.21
CA TYR A 379 4.39 -19.66 -25.90
C TYR A 379 4.90 -21.08 -26.06
N LEU A 380 4.74 -21.92 -25.03
CA LEU A 380 5.09 -23.34 -25.10
C LEU A 380 4.32 -24.07 -26.20
N LYS A 381 3.01 -23.81 -26.34
CA LYS A 381 2.18 -24.44 -27.38
C LYS A 381 2.61 -24.10 -28.81
N ILE A 382 3.45 -23.07 -28.99
CA ILE A 382 3.96 -22.61 -30.30
C ILE A 382 5.49 -22.51 -30.30
N GLU A 383 6.19 -23.19 -29.40
CA GLU A 383 7.63 -23.01 -29.23
C GLU A 383 8.43 -23.30 -30.50
N GLU A 384 7.97 -24.26 -31.31
CA GLU A 384 8.55 -24.63 -32.60
C GLU A 384 8.40 -23.53 -33.66
N PHE A 385 7.59 -22.51 -33.42
CA PHE A 385 7.39 -21.37 -34.32
C PHE A 385 8.09 -20.10 -33.83
N ILE A 386 8.65 -20.11 -32.62
CA ILE A 386 9.45 -19.00 -32.07
C ILE A 386 10.92 -19.26 -32.39
N GLN A 387 11.31 -19.09 -33.66
CA GLN A 387 12.65 -19.50 -34.14
C GLN A 387 13.67 -18.37 -34.08
N THR A 388 13.23 -17.11 -34.11
CA THR A 388 14.09 -15.94 -34.25
C THR A 388 13.76 -14.85 -33.22
N LYS A 389 14.70 -13.92 -33.02
CA LYS A 389 14.47 -12.73 -32.19
C LYS A 389 13.35 -11.83 -32.74
N GLU A 390 13.07 -11.87 -34.06
CA GLU A 390 11.95 -11.12 -34.65
C GLU A 390 10.60 -11.74 -34.25
N ASP A 391 10.49 -13.07 -34.10
CA ASP A 391 9.28 -13.71 -33.59
C ASP A 391 8.98 -13.21 -32.17
N ILE A 392 10.00 -13.16 -31.31
CA ILE A 392 9.90 -12.61 -29.95
C ILE A 392 9.45 -11.14 -29.98
N LYS A 393 10.00 -10.32 -30.89
CA LYS A 393 9.57 -8.91 -31.04
C LYS A 393 8.09 -8.79 -31.40
N VAL A 394 7.54 -9.67 -32.22
CA VAL A 394 6.10 -9.69 -32.53
C VAL A 394 5.28 -10.06 -31.30
N LEU A 395 5.71 -11.07 -30.51
CA LEU A 395 5.07 -11.42 -29.24
C LEU A 395 5.07 -10.25 -28.24
N LEU A 396 6.17 -9.51 -28.14
CA LEU A 396 6.23 -8.29 -27.34
C LEU A 396 5.30 -7.18 -27.84
N GLN A 397 5.14 -7.06 -29.16
CA GLN A 397 4.19 -6.10 -29.74
C GLN A 397 2.75 -6.49 -29.42
N ILE A 398 2.41 -7.78 -29.41
CA ILE A 398 1.11 -8.29 -28.94
C ILE A 398 0.90 -7.90 -27.46
N LEU A 399 1.87 -8.21 -26.58
CA LEU A 399 1.83 -7.85 -25.16
C LEU A 399 1.59 -6.35 -24.96
N LYS A 400 2.37 -5.51 -25.66
CA LYS A 400 2.27 -4.05 -25.57
C LYS A 400 0.94 -3.50 -26.06
N LYS A 401 0.35 -4.11 -27.11
CA LYS A 401 -0.89 -3.63 -27.73
C LYS A 401 -2.15 -4.09 -27.00
N ARG A 402 -2.13 -5.29 -26.42
CA ARG A 402 -3.30 -5.87 -25.74
C ARG A 402 -3.23 -5.76 -24.21
N GLY A 403 -2.07 -5.47 -23.63
CA GLY A 403 -1.91 -5.42 -22.18
C GLY A 403 -2.35 -6.73 -21.55
N PHE A 404 -3.15 -6.68 -20.50
CA PHE A 404 -3.67 -7.86 -19.80
C PHE A 404 -4.47 -8.84 -20.71
N LYS A 405 -4.97 -8.41 -21.87
CA LYS A 405 -5.66 -9.27 -22.86
C LYS A 405 -4.74 -9.96 -23.85
N ALA A 406 -3.42 -9.87 -23.65
CA ALA A 406 -2.48 -10.52 -24.56
C ALA A 406 -2.67 -12.03 -24.58
N ASN A 407 -3.02 -12.64 -23.44
CA ASN A 407 -3.32 -14.06 -23.38
C ASN A 407 -4.46 -14.45 -24.33
N ASP A 408 -5.57 -13.71 -24.34
CA ASP A 408 -6.72 -13.98 -25.21
C ASP A 408 -6.30 -14.02 -26.69
N PHE A 409 -5.44 -13.07 -27.10
CA PHE A 409 -4.91 -13.04 -28.45
C PHE A 409 -4.04 -14.27 -28.75
N LEU A 410 -3.18 -14.65 -27.81
CA LEU A 410 -2.33 -15.83 -27.96
C LEU A 410 -3.19 -17.11 -28.04
N GLU A 411 -4.14 -17.26 -27.14
CA GLU A 411 -4.95 -18.47 -26.96
C GLU A 411 -5.99 -18.67 -28.07
N HIS A 412 -6.63 -17.61 -28.54
CA HIS A 412 -7.78 -17.70 -29.44
C HIS A 412 -7.49 -17.32 -30.89
N LEU A 413 -6.30 -16.75 -31.16
CA LEU A 413 -5.89 -16.37 -32.51
C LEU A 413 -4.53 -16.94 -32.86
N LEU A 414 -3.47 -16.61 -32.11
CA LEU A 414 -2.11 -16.94 -32.54
C LEU A 414 -1.85 -18.45 -32.50
N VAL A 415 -2.11 -19.11 -31.35
CA VAL A 415 -1.88 -20.55 -31.17
C VAL A 415 -2.75 -21.37 -32.14
N PRO A 416 -4.08 -21.15 -32.26
CA PRO A 416 -4.89 -21.86 -33.23
C PRO A 416 -4.49 -21.54 -34.68
N GLY A 417 -4.19 -20.28 -34.99
CA GLY A 417 -3.81 -19.86 -36.35
C GLY A 417 -2.52 -20.49 -36.83
N ILE A 418 -1.55 -20.68 -35.93
CA ILE A 418 -0.32 -21.43 -36.24
C ILE A 418 -0.63 -22.92 -36.45
N LYS A 419 -1.40 -23.54 -35.55
CA LYS A 419 -1.76 -24.98 -35.65
C LYS A 419 -2.55 -25.31 -36.90
N GLU A 420 -3.41 -24.41 -37.36
CA GLU A 420 -4.21 -24.57 -38.58
C GLU A 420 -3.46 -24.10 -39.86
N GLY A 421 -2.22 -23.61 -39.73
CA GLY A 421 -1.42 -23.13 -40.87
C GLY A 421 -1.88 -21.80 -41.46
N VAL A 422 -2.84 -21.10 -40.83
CA VAL A 422 -3.30 -19.76 -41.22
C VAL A 422 -2.21 -18.71 -40.98
N ILE A 423 -1.39 -18.92 -39.93
CA ILE A 423 -0.23 -18.11 -39.58
C ILE A 423 1.01 -19.00 -39.76
N PRO A 424 1.59 -19.07 -40.97
CA PRO A 424 2.71 -19.98 -41.24
C PRO A 424 4.01 -19.59 -40.52
N SER A 425 4.17 -18.31 -40.17
CA SER A 425 5.32 -17.79 -39.43
C SER A 425 4.92 -16.54 -38.65
N ILE A 426 5.38 -16.43 -37.39
CA ILE A 426 5.06 -15.29 -36.50
C ILE A 426 5.66 -13.99 -37.07
N SER A 427 6.97 -13.98 -37.33
CA SER A 427 7.66 -12.84 -37.92
C SER A 427 7.31 -12.62 -39.40
N GLY A 428 7.10 -13.69 -40.17
CA GLY A 428 6.68 -13.61 -41.58
C GLY A 428 5.32 -12.93 -41.76
N GLU A 429 4.39 -13.12 -40.81
CA GLU A 429 3.05 -12.51 -40.82
C GLU A 429 2.99 -11.21 -40.01
N ARG A 430 4.14 -10.64 -39.61
CA ARG A 430 4.20 -9.47 -38.72
C ARG A 430 3.30 -8.33 -39.16
N GLU A 431 3.38 -7.90 -40.42
CA GLU A 431 2.59 -6.76 -40.90
C GLU A 431 1.08 -7.02 -40.77
N TYR A 432 0.64 -8.24 -41.06
CA TYR A 432 -0.77 -8.62 -40.97
C TYR A 432 -1.24 -8.72 -39.53
N ILE A 433 -0.46 -9.34 -38.65
CA ILE A 433 -0.75 -9.44 -37.22
C ILE A 433 -0.84 -8.05 -36.59
N ILE A 434 0.12 -7.16 -36.86
CA ILE A 434 0.15 -5.81 -36.28
C ILE A 434 -0.98 -4.94 -36.81
N TYR A 435 -1.31 -5.03 -38.11
CA TYR A 435 -2.46 -4.33 -38.66
C TYR A 435 -3.76 -4.81 -38.03
N TYR A 436 -3.94 -6.13 -37.89
CA TYR A 436 -5.10 -6.73 -37.25
C TYR A 436 -5.25 -6.26 -35.79
N LEU A 437 -4.18 -6.33 -34.98
CA LEU A 437 -4.16 -5.85 -33.59
C LEU A 437 -4.57 -4.38 -33.47
N LYS A 438 -4.18 -3.55 -34.43
CA LYS A 438 -4.47 -2.11 -34.43
C LYS A 438 -5.94 -1.80 -34.73
N HIS A 439 -6.59 -2.62 -35.55
CA HIS A 439 -7.86 -2.25 -36.17
C HIS A 439 -9.04 -3.15 -35.80
N SER A 440 -8.81 -4.45 -35.58
CA SER A 440 -9.84 -5.40 -35.22
C SER A 440 -10.28 -5.20 -33.76
N PRO A 441 -11.60 -5.14 -33.49
CA PRO A 441 -12.14 -5.07 -32.12
C PRO A 441 -12.20 -6.43 -31.40
N ILE A 442 -11.84 -7.52 -32.09
CA ILE A 442 -12.03 -8.93 -31.67
C ILE A 442 -10.78 -9.73 -32.00
N ASP A 443 -10.32 -10.56 -31.06
CA ASP A 443 -9.14 -11.41 -31.21
C ASP A 443 -9.57 -12.87 -31.37
N TYR A 444 -9.95 -13.24 -32.59
CA TYR A 444 -10.51 -14.57 -32.89
C TYR A 444 -10.05 -15.06 -34.27
N LEU A 445 -9.73 -16.35 -34.37
CA LEU A 445 -9.14 -16.93 -35.59
C LEU A 445 -10.03 -16.77 -36.83
N GLU A 446 -11.34 -17.03 -36.74
CA GLU A 446 -12.23 -16.96 -37.92
C GLU A 446 -12.31 -15.56 -38.51
N ILE A 447 -12.27 -14.54 -37.65
CA ILE A 447 -12.19 -13.15 -38.11
C ILE A 447 -10.85 -12.86 -38.76
N TYR A 448 -9.76 -13.42 -38.22
CA TYR A 448 -8.44 -13.32 -38.84
C TYR A 448 -8.40 -13.99 -40.22
N LYS A 449 -9.01 -15.18 -40.38
CA LYS A 449 -9.15 -15.86 -41.67
C LYS A 449 -9.91 -14.99 -42.68
N LYS A 450 -11.07 -14.44 -42.29
CA LYS A 450 -11.83 -13.51 -43.16
C LYS A 450 -11.00 -12.27 -43.51
N TYR A 451 -10.27 -11.69 -42.56
CA TYR A 451 -9.35 -10.60 -42.81
C TYR A 451 -8.24 -10.97 -43.80
N ARG A 452 -7.64 -12.16 -43.68
CA ARG A 452 -6.60 -12.67 -44.58
C ARG A 452 -7.13 -12.89 -46.00
N LEU A 453 -8.34 -13.41 -46.16
CA LEU A 453 -8.97 -13.56 -47.48
C LEU A 453 -9.22 -12.23 -48.18
N LEU A 454 -9.43 -11.15 -47.42
CA LEU A 454 -9.63 -9.79 -47.94
C LEU A 454 -8.31 -9.05 -48.16
N GLN A 455 -7.17 -9.73 -48.07
CA GLN A 455 -5.85 -9.13 -48.27
C GLN A 455 -5.75 -8.48 -49.66
N GLY A 456 -5.44 -7.19 -49.68
CA GLY A 456 -5.38 -6.38 -50.91
C GLY A 456 -6.56 -5.42 -51.07
N ASP A 457 -7.71 -5.71 -50.43
CA ASP A 457 -8.87 -4.82 -50.42
C ASP A 457 -9.02 -4.09 -49.08
N LYS A 458 -8.37 -2.94 -48.98
CA LYS A 458 -8.45 -2.07 -47.78
C LYS A 458 -9.88 -1.61 -47.48
N GLY A 459 -10.73 -1.50 -48.50
CA GLY A 459 -12.13 -1.10 -48.35
C GLY A 459 -12.94 -2.17 -47.65
N ALA A 460 -12.85 -3.41 -48.14
CA ALA A 460 -13.51 -4.57 -47.53
C ALA A 460 -13.04 -4.84 -46.10
N ILE A 461 -11.73 -4.73 -45.83
CA ILE A 461 -11.18 -4.88 -44.47
C ILE A 461 -11.74 -3.81 -43.52
N LYS A 462 -11.81 -2.55 -43.97
CA LYS A 462 -12.39 -1.45 -43.17
C LYS A 462 -13.88 -1.69 -42.90
N TYR A 463 -14.60 -2.23 -43.87
CA TYR A 463 -16.02 -2.58 -43.72
C TYR A 463 -16.19 -3.73 -42.71
N LEU A 464 -15.41 -4.80 -42.81
CA LEU A 464 -15.40 -5.92 -41.86
C LEU A 464 -15.23 -5.41 -40.42
N PHE A 465 -14.17 -4.66 -40.14
CA PHE A 465 -13.92 -4.16 -38.79
C PHE A 465 -14.97 -3.14 -38.29
N LYS A 466 -15.59 -2.38 -39.20
CA LYS A 466 -16.71 -1.48 -38.86
C LYS A 466 -17.94 -2.29 -38.46
N ASP A 467 -18.24 -3.34 -39.20
CA ASP A 467 -19.37 -4.23 -38.92
C ASP A 467 -19.18 -4.98 -37.59
N LEU A 468 -17.98 -5.48 -37.30
CA LEU A 468 -17.67 -6.09 -35.99
C LEU A 468 -17.89 -5.11 -34.82
N LYS A 469 -17.46 -3.84 -34.97
CA LYS A 469 -17.70 -2.80 -33.95
C LYS A 469 -19.19 -2.51 -33.77
N ARG A 470 -19.96 -2.51 -34.87
CA ARG A 470 -21.42 -2.33 -34.81
C ARG A 470 -22.07 -3.46 -34.04
N ILE A 471 -21.76 -4.72 -34.37
CA ILE A 471 -22.34 -5.90 -33.69
C ILE A 471 -22.01 -5.85 -32.20
N LYS A 472 -20.75 -5.55 -31.86
CA LYS A 472 -20.31 -5.44 -30.48
C LYS A 472 -21.12 -4.40 -29.71
N ASN A 473 -21.33 -3.22 -30.30
CA ASN A 473 -22.16 -2.17 -29.71
C ASN A 473 -23.63 -2.58 -29.61
N GLU A 474 -24.17 -3.27 -30.60
CA GLU A 474 -25.54 -3.78 -30.59
C GLU A 474 -25.78 -4.79 -29.46
N ILE A 475 -24.85 -5.71 -29.25
CA ILE A 475 -24.88 -6.66 -28.13
C ILE A 475 -24.81 -5.92 -26.79
N TYR A 476 -23.89 -4.96 -26.63
CA TYR A 476 -23.80 -4.17 -25.40
C TYR A 476 -25.07 -3.39 -25.08
N ASN A 477 -25.80 -2.95 -26.10
CA ASN A 477 -27.07 -2.24 -25.93
C ASN A 477 -28.28 -3.18 -25.86
N GLY A 478 -28.09 -4.50 -25.92
CA GLY A 478 -29.16 -5.50 -25.88
C GLY A 478 -30.07 -5.53 -27.12
N VAL A 479 -29.63 -4.96 -28.26
CA VAL A 479 -30.45 -4.83 -29.48
C VAL A 479 -29.64 -5.27 -30.70
N LEU A 480 -29.85 -6.49 -31.20
CA LEU A 480 -29.36 -6.94 -32.50
C LEU A 480 -30.32 -6.48 -33.60
N LYS A 481 -29.87 -5.61 -34.49
CA LYS A 481 -30.74 -4.91 -35.46
C LYS A 481 -31.00 -5.70 -36.76
N LYS A 482 -30.21 -6.74 -37.02
CA LYS A 482 -30.33 -7.60 -38.19
C LYS A 482 -29.70 -8.97 -37.93
N GLU A 483 -29.93 -9.91 -38.83
CA GLU A 483 -29.17 -11.15 -38.89
C GLU A 483 -27.72 -10.88 -39.33
N TYR A 484 -26.81 -11.56 -38.66
CA TYR A 484 -25.38 -11.48 -38.90
C TYR A 484 -24.88 -12.86 -39.31
N ASP A 485 -23.82 -12.87 -40.12
CA ASP A 485 -23.03 -14.08 -40.37
C ASP A 485 -22.67 -14.75 -39.03
N GLU A 486 -22.97 -16.06 -38.94
CA GLU A 486 -22.94 -16.80 -37.69
C GLU A 486 -21.54 -16.82 -37.06
N ASP A 487 -20.50 -17.06 -37.86
CA ASP A 487 -19.11 -17.03 -37.38
C ASP A 487 -18.73 -15.66 -36.84
N ILE A 488 -19.16 -14.60 -37.52
CA ILE A 488 -18.93 -13.22 -37.10
C ILE A 488 -19.66 -12.93 -35.78
N LEU A 489 -20.92 -13.32 -35.67
CA LEU A 489 -21.71 -13.08 -34.47
C LEU A 489 -21.14 -13.85 -33.27
N LEU A 490 -20.79 -15.13 -33.45
CA LEU A 490 -20.16 -15.96 -32.42
C LEU A 490 -18.82 -15.38 -31.97
N ALA A 491 -17.99 -14.91 -32.90
CA ALA A 491 -16.71 -14.27 -32.56
C ALA A 491 -16.92 -12.97 -31.75
N VAL A 492 -17.95 -12.18 -32.09
CA VAL A 492 -18.28 -10.97 -31.33
C VAL A 492 -18.80 -11.33 -29.94
N LEU A 493 -19.70 -12.31 -29.84
CA LEU A 493 -20.24 -12.79 -28.57
C LEU A 493 -19.11 -13.28 -27.66
N TYR A 494 -18.16 -14.05 -28.20
CA TYR A 494 -16.99 -14.51 -27.45
C TYR A 494 -16.11 -13.36 -26.95
N SER A 495 -15.95 -12.30 -27.76
CA SER A 495 -15.21 -11.10 -27.34
C SER A 495 -15.95 -10.25 -26.30
N VAL A 496 -17.28 -10.23 -26.32
CA VAL A 496 -18.11 -9.48 -25.38
C VAL A 496 -18.23 -10.21 -24.06
N PHE A 497 -18.44 -11.52 -24.12
CA PHE A 497 -18.59 -12.44 -22.99
C PHE A 497 -17.37 -13.35 -22.89
N SER A 498 -16.18 -12.75 -22.75
CA SER A 498 -14.92 -13.50 -22.61
C SER A 498 -15.11 -14.60 -21.54
N PRO A 499 -14.62 -15.83 -21.75
CA PRO A 499 -14.88 -16.99 -20.88
C PRO A 499 -14.19 -16.90 -19.50
N GLU A 500 -13.81 -15.70 -19.08
CA GLU A 500 -13.51 -15.40 -17.69
C GLU A 500 -14.76 -15.75 -16.87
N LEU A 501 -14.74 -16.97 -16.32
CA LEU A 501 -15.74 -17.62 -15.46
C LEU A 501 -16.76 -18.51 -16.21
N THR A 502 -16.32 -19.76 -16.49
CA THR A 502 -17.03 -21.05 -16.21
C THR A 502 -17.61 -21.90 -17.35
N VAL A 503 -17.51 -21.53 -18.64
CA VAL A 503 -18.14 -22.36 -19.68
C VAL A 503 -17.25 -22.53 -20.94
N PRO A 504 -16.77 -23.74 -21.26
CA PRO A 504 -16.04 -24.05 -22.50
C PRO A 504 -16.81 -23.74 -23.80
N ARG A 505 -16.07 -23.55 -24.90
CA ARG A 505 -16.62 -23.21 -26.24
C ARG A 505 -17.73 -24.18 -26.68
N GLU A 506 -17.51 -25.47 -26.49
CA GLU A 506 -18.42 -26.53 -26.92
C GLU A 506 -19.74 -26.50 -26.14
N ASN A 507 -19.78 -25.81 -25.01
CA ASN A 507 -20.96 -25.68 -24.17
C ASN A 507 -21.82 -24.48 -24.61
N TYR A 508 -21.22 -23.37 -25.03
CA TYR A 508 -21.96 -22.27 -25.66
C TYR A 508 -22.50 -22.67 -27.02
N GLN A 509 -21.66 -23.33 -27.81
CA GLN A 509 -22.03 -23.88 -29.11
C GLN A 509 -23.16 -24.91 -28.94
N ARG A 510 -23.05 -25.85 -27.99
CA ARG A 510 -24.18 -26.73 -27.63
C ARG A 510 -25.42 -25.97 -27.15
N VAL A 511 -25.32 -24.95 -26.32
CA VAL A 511 -26.51 -24.24 -25.80
C VAL A 511 -27.23 -23.49 -26.93
N TYR A 512 -26.47 -22.94 -27.88
CA TYR A 512 -26.98 -22.33 -29.10
C TYR A 512 -27.61 -23.37 -30.03
N GLU A 513 -26.90 -24.47 -30.30
CA GLU A 513 -27.32 -25.59 -31.17
C GLU A 513 -28.49 -26.40 -30.59
N ASN A 514 -28.64 -26.48 -29.25
CA ASN A 514 -29.69 -27.24 -28.55
C ASN A 514 -30.89 -26.37 -28.10
N ARG A 515 -31.03 -25.17 -28.65
CA ARG A 515 -32.15 -24.27 -28.34
C ARG A 515 -33.37 -24.62 -29.22
N ASN A 516 -34.56 -24.78 -28.62
CA ASN A 516 -35.85 -24.81 -29.35
C ASN A 516 -37.03 -24.46 -28.42
N ASP A 517 -38.21 -23.98 -28.84
CA ASP A 517 -38.54 -22.63 -29.31
C ASP A 517 -39.26 -21.85 -28.18
N ARG A 518 -39.58 -20.56 -28.35
CA ARG A 518 -40.58 -19.90 -27.49
C ARG A 518 -41.95 -19.96 -28.17
N GLN A 519 -42.95 -20.53 -27.48
CA GLN A 519 -44.34 -20.60 -27.98
C GLN A 519 -45.00 -19.23 -28.16
N VAL A 520 -44.50 -18.20 -27.49
CA VAL A 520 -44.92 -16.81 -27.67
C VAL A 520 -44.33 -16.16 -28.93
N ASP A 521 -43.31 -16.78 -29.53
CA ASP A 521 -42.69 -16.39 -30.80
C ASP A 521 -43.33 -17.15 -31.99
N ILE A 522 -44.24 -18.10 -31.73
CA ILE A 522 -45.03 -18.79 -32.75
C ILE A 522 -46.20 -17.89 -33.17
N PRO A 523 -46.34 -17.51 -34.46
CA PRO A 523 -47.42 -16.68 -34.95
C PRO A 523 -48.80 -17.15 -34.46
N SER A 524 -49.64 -16.21 -34.01
CA SER A 524 -50.97 -16.53 -33.48
C SER A 524 -51.86 -17.30 -34.47
N VAL A 525 -51.55 -17.26 -35.77
CA VAL A 525 -52.22 -18.04 -36.82
C VAL A 525 -51.91 -19.54 -36.74
N LEU A 526 -50.68 -19.91 -36.36
CA LEU A 526 -50.27 -21.32 -36.18
C LEU A 526 -50.86 -21.90 -34.90
N ASN A 527 -51.00 -21.08 -33.84
CA ASN A 527 -51.74 -21.43 -32.63
C ASN A 527 -53.24 -21.70 -32.88
N ARG A 528 -53.83 -21.19 -33.97
CA ARG A 528 -55.24 -21.45 -34.35
C ARG A 528 -55.45 -22.76 -35.11
N LEU A 529 -54.39 -23.40 -35.60
CA LEU A 529 -54.45 -24.62 -36.41
C LEU A 529 -54.43 -25.92 -35.58
N ASN A 530 -54.35 -25.81 -34.25
CA ASN A 530 -54.43 -26.94 -33.31
C ASN A 530 -53.39 -28.06 -33.53
N ILE A 531 -52.17 -27.68 -33.95
CA ILE A 531 -51.02 -28.59 -34.09
C ILE A 531 -50.09 -28.40 -32.89
N THR A 532 -49.65 -29.49 -32.24
CA THR A 532 -48.74 -29.41 -31.08
C THR A 532 -47.29 -29.29 -31.54
N VAL A 533 -46.63 -28.17 -31.22
CA VAL A 533 -45.20 -27.97 -31.48
C VAL A 533 -44.46 -27.89 -30.14
N LYS A 534 -43.48 -28.77 -29.89
CA LYS A 534 -42.83 -28.91 -28.57
C LYS A 534 -41.37 -29.31 -28.72
N ILE A 535 -40.45 -28.66 -28.01
CA ILE A 535 -39.07 -29.15 -27.85
C ILE A 535 -38.52 -28.80 -26.44
N SER A 536 -37.91 -29.78 -25.75
CA SER A 536 -37.33 -29.63 -24.40
C SER A 536 -35.83 -29.30 -24.42
N LYS A 537 -35.36 -28.54 -23.42
CA LYS A 537 -34.05 -27.85 -23.35
C LYS A 537 -33.17 -28.48 -22.25
N GLY A 538 -31.98 -28.99 -22.58
CA GLY A 538 -31.07 -29.66 -21.63
C GLY A 538 -30.53 -28.75 -20.50
N GLY A 539 -30.02 -29.35 -19.41
CA GLY A 539 -29.47 -28.66 -18.23
C GLY A 539 -28.11 -29.21 -17.78
N TYR A 540 -27.44 -28.50 -16.85
CA TYR A 540 -26.17 -28.90 -16.23
C TYR A 540 -26.41 -29.62 -14.90
N LYS A 541 -25.62 -30.66 -14.60
CA LYS A 541 -25.59 -31.37 -13.31
C LYS A 541 -24.17 -31.33 -12.76
N LEU A 542 -24.03 -31.07 -11.46
CA LEU A 542 -22.77 -31.27 -10.73
C LEU A 542 -22.30 -32.72 -10.91
N LYS A 543 -20.99 -32.95 -10.95
CA LYS A 543 -20.47 -34.32 -10.89
C LYS A 543 -20.83 -34.93 -9.54
N GLU A 544 -20.96 -36.25 -9.52
CA GLU A 544 -21.20 -37.00 -8.30
C GLU A 544 -20.13 -36.64 -7.26
N ASN A 545 -20.55 -36.21 -6.06
CA ASN A 545 -19.71 -35.77 -4.94
C ASN A 545 -19.00 -34.40 -5.08
N GLU A 546 -19.32 -33.58 -6.08
CA GLU A 546 -18.89 -32.17 -6.09
C GLU A 546 -19.88 -31.29 -5.31
N GLU A 547 -19.38 -30.61 -4.27
CA GLU A 547 -20.14 -29.62 -3.52
C GLU A 547 -19.89 -28.21 -4.07
N VAL A 548 -20.97 -27.43 -4.20
CA VAL A 548 -20.86 -26.01 -4.54
C VAL A 548 -20.30 -25.28 -3.32
N ASN A 549 -19.16 -24.59 -3.49
CA ASN A 549 -18.62 -23.75 -2.45
C ASN A 549 -19.62 -22.62 -2.10
N SER A 550 -20.32 -22.80 -0.99
CA SER A 550 -21.35 -21.88 -0.48
C SER A 550 -20.76 -20.67 0.24
N GLU A 551 -19.48 -20.73 0.65
CA GLU A 551 -18.82 -19.65 1.40
C GLU A 551 -18.74 -18.36 0.58
N ALA A 552 -18.58 -18.47 -0.75
CA ALA A 552 -18.59 -17.33 -1.66
C ALA A 552 -19.94 -16.59 -1.71
N TRP A 553 -21.05 -17.28 -1.37
CA TRP A 553 -22.43 -16.76 -1.47
C TRP A 553 -23.01 -16.37 -0.12
N LYS A 554 -22.43 -16.85 0.98
CA LYS A 554 -22.91 -16.74 2.36
C LYS A 554 -23.45 -15.36 2.74
N ALA A 555 -22.70 -14.29 2.46
CA ALA A 555 -23.12 -12.93 2.80
C ALA A 555 -24.40 -12.49 2.06
N LEU A 556 -24.59 -12.92 0.80
CA LEU A 556 -25.80 -12.63 0.04
C LEU A 556 -26.96 -13.54 0.46
N VAL A 557 -26.68 -14.82 0.71
CA VAL A 557 -27.69 -15.78 1.21
C VAL A 557 -28.30 -15.29 2.52
N GLU A 558 -27.47 -14.93 3.50
CA GLU A 558 -27.92 -14.38 4.77
C GLU A 558 -28.79 -13.13 4.57
N VAL A 559 -28.40 -12.23 3.66
CA VAL A 559 -29.17 -11.03 3.33
C VAL A 559 -30.52 -11.38 2.70
N VAL A 560 -30.56 -12.33 1.78
CA VAL A 560 -31.80 -12.73 1.10
C VAL A 560 -32.76 -13.37 2.10
N GLU A 561 -32.27 -14.26 2.95
CA GLU A 561 -33.05 -14.88 4.01
C GLU A 561 -33.59 -13.86 5.01
N GLU A 562 -32.73 -12.97 5.50
CA GLU A 562 -33.09 -11.90 6.45
C GLU A 562 -34.17 -10.97 5.86
N VAL A 563 -34.00 -10.55 4.60
CA VAL A 563 -34.94 -9.67 3.93
C VAL A 563 -36.24 -10.39 3.57
N ASN A 564 -36.19 -11.63 3.11
CA ASN A 564 -37.38 -12.40 2.76
C ASN A 564 -38.22 -12.77 3.98
N ALA A 565 -37.57 -13.04 5.13
CA ALA A 565 -38.23 -13.31 6.41
C ALA A 565 -38.81 -12.05 7.08
N SER A 566 -38.29 -10.86 6.75
CA SER A 566 -38.81 -9.60 7.29
C SER A 566 -40.22 -9.29 6.77
N LYS A 567 -41.16 -9.04 7.69
CA LYS A 567 -42.52 -8.54 7.37
C LYS A 567 -42.50 -7.11 6.84
N THR A 568 -41.45 -6.35 7.14
CA THR A 568 -41.31 -4.94 6.77
C THR A 568 -40.17 -4.80 5.78
N LYS A 569 -40.52 -4.49 4.52
CA LYS A 569 -39.57 -4.30 3.41
C LYS A 569 -39.56 -2.83 2.99
N THR A 570 -39.05 -1.97 3.86
CA THR A 570 -38.95 -0.53 3.60
C THR A 570 -37.59 -0.20 2.99
N LEU A 571 -37.62 0.51 1.87
CA LEU A 571 -36.45 1.12 1.27
C LEU A 571 -36.81 2.51 0.78
N ASN A 572 -35.98 3.49 1.11
CA ASN A 572 -36.00 4.77 0.43
C ASN A 572 -35.05 4.70 -0.78
N SER A 573 -35.62 4.53 -1.97
CA SER A 573 -34.84 4.45 -3.21
C SER A 573 -34.19 5.78 -3.59
N GLU A 574 -34.71 6.91 -3.09
CA GLU A 574 -34.20 8.25 -3.38
C GLU A 574 -32.90 8.57 -2.61
N THR A 575 -32.63 7.87 -1.51
CA THR A 575 -31.42 8.08 -0.68
C THR A 575 -30.37 7.00 -0.88
N LEU A 576 -30.73 5.84 -1.45
CA LEU A 576 -29.82 4.70 -1.58
C LEU A 576 -28.54 5.04 -2.36
N GLY A 577 -28.66 5.77 -3.47
CA GLY A 577 -27.49 6.18 -4.26
C GLY A 577 -26.59 7.13 -3.47
N LEU A 578 -27.15 8.07 -2.70
CA LEU A 578 -26.38 8.96 -1.83
C LEU A 578 -25.67 8.20 -0.70
N GLU A 579 -26.34 7.23 -0.07
CA GLU A 579 -25.76 6.37 0.97
C GLU A 579 -24.58 5.55 0.43
N LEU A 580 -24.66 5.07 -0.81
CA LEU A 580 -23.57 4.37 -1.50
C LEU A 580 -22.40 5.31 -1.81
N LEU A 581 -22.66 6.52 -2.30
CA LEU A 581 -21.61 7.52 -2.54
C LEU A 581 -20.93 7.94 -1.23
N GLN A 582 -21.68 8.14 -0.16
CA GLN A 582 -21.14 8.45 1.15
C GLN A 582 -20.25 7.33 1.67
N GLY A 583 -20.72 6.08 1.60
CA GLY A 583 -19.93 4.90 1.98
C GLY A 583 -18.66 4.74 1.14
N PHE A 584 -18.70 5.14 -0.13
CA PHE A 584 -17.51 5.18 -0.98
C PHE A 584 -16.52 6.23 -0.50
N VAL A 585 -16.98 7.46 -0.21
CA VAL A 585 -16.14 8.57 0.28
C VAL A 585 -15.49 8.25 1.63
N SER A 586 -16.20 7.58 2.54
CA SER A 586 -15.68 7.22 3.85
C SER A 586 -14.84 5.94 3.87
N GLY A 587 -14.83 5.16 2.77
CA GLY A 587 -14.18 3.84 2.73
C GLY A 587 -14.99 2.71 3.38
N ASP A 588 -16.24 2.97 3.77
CA ASP A 588 -17.08 2.05 4.54
C ASP A 588 -17.77 0.96 3.70
N LEU A 589 -17.73 1.03 2.36
CA LEU A 589 -18.38 0.01 1.52
C LEU A 589 -17.86 -1.41 1.82
N GLY A 590 -16.56 -1.55 2.11
CA GLY A 590 -15.95 -2.83 2.45
C GLY A 590 -16.31 -3.32 3.86
N THR A 591 -16.18 -2.43 4.85
CA THR A 591 -16.45 -2.75 6.27
C THR A 591 -17.93 -2.97 6.55
N ARG A 592 -18.82 -2.33 5.78
CA ARG A 592 -20.29 -2.43 5.90
C ARG A 592 -20.93 -3.16 4.71
N LYS A 593 -20.23 -4.09 4.08
CA LYS A 593 -20.70 -4.84 2.90
C LYS A 593 -22.11 -5.43 3.05
N LYS A 594 -22.40 -6.10 4.17
CA LYS A 594 -23.72 -6.73 4.44
C LYS A 594 -24.86 -5.70 4.47
N TYR A 595 -24.61 -4.52 5.06
CA TYR A 595 -25.58 -3.43 5.13
C TYR A 595 -25.97 -2.93 3.74
N TYR A 596 -24.98 -2.67 2.88
CA TYR A 596 -25.24 -2.18 1.52
C TYR A 596 -25.86 -3.25 0.62
N LEU A 597 -25.43 -4.52 0.74
CA LEU A 597 -26.06 -5.64 0.03
C LEU A 597 -27.54 -5.78 0.40
N LYS A 598 -27.90 -5.62 1.67
CA LYS A 598 -29.31 -5.63 2.14
C LYS A 598 -30.14 -4.56 1.47
N LYS A 599 -29.64 -3.33 1.42
CA LYS A 599 -30.33 -2.20 0.78
C LYS A 599 -30.48 -2.39 -0.74
N LEU A 600 -29.45 -2.88 -1.42
CA LEU A 600 -29.48 -3.19 -2.85
C LEU A 600 -30.43 -4.35 -3.17
N TYR A 601 -30.50 -5.36 -2.31
CA TYR A 601 -31.47 -6.46 -2.48
C TYR A 601 -32.92 -6.00 -2.24
N LEU A 602 -33.17 -5.15 -1.23
CA LEU A 602 -34.47 -4.48 -1.06
C LEU A 602 -34.85 -3.64 -2.28
N PHE A 603 -33.86 -3.00 -2.93
CA PHE A 603 -34.08 -2.22 -4.14
C PHE A 603 -34.48 -3.10 -5.31
N SER A 604 -33.80 -4.23 -5.49
CA SER A 604 -34.17 -5.27 -6.45
C SER A 604 -35.59 -5.81 -6.22
N LEU A 605 -35.96 -6.09 -4.97
CA LEU A 605 -37.30 -6.52 -4.60
C LEU A 605 -38.37 -5.47 -4.94
N SER A 606 -38.09 -4.19 -4.71
CA SER A 606 -39.02 -3.10 -5.06
C SER A 606 -39.31 -3.00 -6.56
N ARG A 607 -38.43 -3.58 -7.39
CA ARG A 607 -38.58 -3.66 -8.86
C ARG A 607 -39.22 -4.98 -9.31
N GLY A 608 -39.66 -5.82 -8.38
CA GLY A 608 -40.24 -7.13 -8.66
C GLY A 608 -39.22 -8.25 -8.89
N GLU A 609 -37.94 -8.01 -8.58
CA GLU A 609 -36.84 -8.87 -9.00
C GLU A 609 -36.20 -9.57 -7.79
N GLY A 610 -36.99 -10.37 -7.09
CA GLY A 610 -36.56 -11.13 -5.91
C GLY A 610 -35.69 -12.35 -6.22
N LEU A 611 -34.87 -12.75 -5.25
CA LEU A 611 -34.11 -13.99 -5.29
C LEU A 611 -34.88 -15.12 -4.59
N PRO A 612 -34.85 -16.35 -5.12
CA PRO A 612 -35.42 -17.50 -4.43
C PRO A 612 -34.61 -17.82 -3.16
N ASN A 613 -35.18 -18.67 -2.29
CA ASN A 613 -34.41 -19.25 -1.19
C ASN A 613 -33.20 -20.00 -1.76
N PHE A 614 -32.03 -19.78 -1.16
CA PHE A 614 -30.80 -20.35 -1.68
C PHE A 614 -30.83 -21.88 -1.57
N ASN A 615 -30.50 -22.54 -2.67
CA ASN A 615 -30.24 -23.96 -2.73
C ASN A 615 -29.18 -24.21 -3.80
N THR A 616 -28.62 -25.42 -3.85
CA THR A 616 -27.59 -25.80 -4.82
C THR A 616 -28.17 -26.15 -6.19
N GLU A 617 -29.47 -25.96 -6.42
CA GLU A 617 -30.05 -26.16 -7.73
C GLU A 617 -29.54 -25.08 -8.70
N HIS A 618 -29.20 -25.51 -9.92
CA HIS A 618 -28.64 -24.65 -10.95
C HIS A 618 -29.48 -23.39 -11.20
N SER A 619 -30.81 -23.51 -11.24
CA SER A 619 -31.73 -22.37 -11.45
C SER A 619 -31.60 -21.30 -10.36
N THR A 620 -31.34 -21.71 -9.12
CA THR A 620 -31.12 -20.81 -7.99
C THR A 620 -29.73 -20.19 -8.04
N LEU A 621 -28.69 -21.00 -8.26
CA LEU A 621 -27.31 -20.51 -8.39
C LEU A 621 -27.16 -19.50 -9.52
N MET A 622 -27.82 -19.74 -10.66
CA MET A 622 -27.82 -18.80 -11.78
C MET A 622 -28.47 -17.47 -11.42
N LYS A 623 -29.59 -17.47 -10.69
CA LYS A 623 -30.23 -16.22 -10.24
C LYS A 623 -29.33 -15.43 -9.28
N TYR A 624 -28.63 -16.10 -8.37
CA TYR A 624 -27.68 -15.46 -7.46
C TYR A 624 -26.44 -14.94 -8.23
N LYS A 625 -25.95 -15.69 -9.22
CA LYS A 625 -24.86 -15.25 -10.10
C LYS A 625 -25.26 -14.05 -10.95
N GLU A 626 -26.41 -14.08 -11.60
CA GLU A 626 -26.98 -12.97 -12.37
C GLU A 626 -27.16 -11.73 -11.49
N PHE A 627 -27.66 -11.91 -10.27
CA PHE A 627 -27.80 -10.82 -9.32
C PHE A 627 -26.45 -10.14 -9.02
N VAL A 628 -25.39 -10.91 -8.73
CA VAL A 628 -24.07 -10.36 -8.39
C VAL A 628 -23.31 -9.85 -9.62
N GLY A 629 -23.30 -10.62 -10.70
CA GLY A 629 -22.48 -10.39 -11.89
C GLY A 629 -23.06 -9.33 -12.83
N ASP A 630 -24.36 -9.42 -13.11
CA ASP A 630 -24.99 -8.61 -14.15
C ASP A 630 -25.77 -7.43 -13.54
N ARG A 631 -26.56 -7.71 -12.50
CA ARG A 631 -27.57 -6.76 -12.01
C ARG A 631 -27.05 -5.80 -10.96
N LEU A 632 -26.19 -6.26 -10.03
CA LEU A 632 -25.73 -5.43 -8.91
C LEU A 632 -25.06 -4.15 -9.40
N LYS A 633 -24.12 -4.28 -10.35
CA LYS A 633 -23.37 -3.15 -10.89
C LYS A 633 -24.22 -2.30 -11.85
N ASN A 634 -24.84 -2.94 -12.83
CA ASN A 634 -25.42 -2.23 -13.98
C ASN A 634 -26.86 -1.77 -13.73
N ASP A 635 -27.63 -2.48 -12.91
CA ASP A 635 -29.05 -2.20 -12.74
C ASP A 635 -29.36 -1.59 -11.38
N LEU A 636 -28.76 -2.13 -10.32
CA LEU A 636 -29.12 -1.78 -8.94
C LEU A 636 -28.29 -0.59 -8.44
N ILE A 637 -26.97 -0.64 -8.54
CA ILE A 637 -26.10 0.47 -8.16
C ILE A 637 -26.34 1.65 -9.10
N TYR A 638 -26.21 1.46 -10.42
CA TYR A 638 -26.46 2.53 -11.37
C TYR A 638 -27.90 3.06 -11.27
N GLY A 639 -28.90 2.19 -11.17
CA GLY A 639 -30.29 2.61 -11.03
C GLY A 639 -30.53 3.45 -9.76
N SER A 640 -29.98 3.04 -8.62
CA SER A 640 -30.11 3.81 -7.37
C SER A 640 -29.36 5.14 -7.41
N LEU A 641 -28.20 5.19 -8.07
CA LEU A 641 -27.46 6.44 -8.32
C LEU A 641 -28.27 7.38 -9.24
N ASN A 642 -28.85 6.87 -10.32
CA ASN A 642 -29.64 7.68 -11.24
C ASN A 642 -30.89 8.24 -10.56
N ILE A 643 -31.62 7.43 -9.78
CA ILE A 643 -32.77 7.91 -8.99
C ILE A 643 -32.32 9.01 -8.01
N SER A 644 -31.21 8.81 -7.31
CA SER A 644 -30.69 9.81 -6.36
C SER A 644 -30.26 11.09 -7.06
N HIS A 645 -29.65 10.99 -8.25
CA HIS A 645 -29.28 12.13 -9.07
C HIS A 645 -30.51 12.90 -9.58
N GLU A 646 -31.56 12.21 -10.01
CA GLU A 646 -32.80 12.82 -10.49
C GLU A 646 -33.61 13.46 -9.36
N LYS A 647 -33.69 12.80 -8.20
CA LYS A 647 -34.56 13.21 -7.08
C LYS A 647 -33.87 14.12 -6.07
N ARG A 648 -32.56 13.98 -5.88
CA ARG A 648 -31.75 14.70 -4.88
C ARG A 648 -30.48 15.25 -5.50
N ARG A 649 -30.63 15.92 -6.66
CA ARG A 649 -29.54 16.38 -7.52
C ARG A 649 -28.45 17.17 -6.79
N GLN A 650 -28.83 18.12 -5.93
CA GLN A 650 -27.85 18.95 -5.23
C GLN A 650 -26.96 18.12 -4.30
N GLU A 651 -27.56 17.29 -3.44
CA GLU A 651 -26.81 16.41 -2.54
C GLU A 651 -25.97 15.38 -3.30
N PHE A 652 -26.49 14.87 -4.41
CA PHE A 652 -25.74 13.99 -5.30
C PHE A 652 -24.49 14.69 -5.85
N THR A 653 -24.64 15.92 -6.36
CA THR A 653 -23.53 16.74 -6.82
C THR A 653 -22.54 17.04 -5.70
N ASP A 654 -23.00 17.32 -4.48
CA ASP A 654 -22.13 17.56 -3.32
C ASP A 654 -21.32 16.32 -2.93
N PHE A 655 -21.91 15.13 -2.99
CA PHE A 655 -21.19 13.87 -2.76
C PHE A 655 -20.23 13.53 -3.91
N VAL A 656 -20.64 13.72 -5.17
CA VAL A 656 -19.75 13.53 -6.31
C VAL A 656 -18.58 14.51 -6.26
N ALA A 657 -18.77 15.76 -5.85
CA ALA A 657 -17.69 16.73 -5.67
C ALA A 657 -16.69 16.29 -4.56
N LYS A 658 -17.15 15.57 -3.54
CA LYS A 658 -16.28 14.95 -2.51
C LYS A 658 -15.49 13.76 -3.06
N ILE A 659 -16.05 13.01 -4.00
CA ILE A 659 -15.40 11.90 -4.73
C ILE A 659 -14.42 12.44 -5.77
N GLU A 660 -14.80 13.52 -6.46
CA GLU A 660 -14.01 14.30 -7.40
C GLU A 660 -13.08 15.30 -6.71
N LYS A 661 -12.63 15.04 -5.47
CA LYS A 661 -11.59 15.90 -4.90
C LYS A 661 -10.32 15.85 -5.76
N PRO A 662 -9.71 17.00 -6.06
CA PRO A 662 -8.90 17.14 -7.26
C PRO A 662 -7.48 16.64 -7.07
N LYS A 663 -6.90 16.19 -8.19
CA LYS A 663 -5.48 16.10 -8.54
C LYS A 663 -4.57 16.84 -7.54
N LYS A 664 -3.69 16.11 -6.85
CA LYS A 664 -2.54 16.59 -6.03
C LYS A 664 -2.21 18.08 -6.30
N PHE A 665 -2.88 19.00 -5.61
CA PHE A 665 -2.74 20.43 -5.85
C PHE A 665 -1.33 20.93 -5.60
N THR A 666 -0.51 20.17 -4.87
CA THR A 666 0.92 20.40 -4.70
C THR A 666 1.65 20.67 -6.02
N ARG A 667 1.37 19.92 -7.09
CA ARG A 667 2.06 20.15 -8.38
C ARG A 667 1.54 21.40 -9.09
N LEU A 668 0.23 21.60 -9.07
CA LEU A 668 -0.41 22.76 -9.66
C LEU A 668 0.00 24.04 -8.91
N ALA A 669 -0.06 24.05 -7.59
CA ALA A 669 0.36 25.14 -6.71
C ALA A 669 1.83 25.53 -6.94
N LYS A 670 2.75 24.55 -7.02
CA LYS A 670 4.16 24.81 -7.36
C LYS A 670 4.33 25.42 -8.75
N GLN A 671 3.58 24.93 -9.74
CA GLN A 671 3.61 25.46 -11.10
C GLN A 671 3.06 26.90 -11.18
N LEU A 672 1.94 27.16 -10.51
CA LEU A 672 1.31 28.48 -10.48
C LEU A 672 2.15 29.48 -9.68
N TYR A 673 2.71 29.07 -8.54
CA TYR A 673 3.65 29.87 -7.77
C TYR A 673 4.92 30.20 -8.57
N GLY A 674 5.51 29.21 -9.25
CA GLY A 674 6.68 29.44 -10.11
C GLY A 674 6.38 30.42 -11.27
N LEU A 675 5.18 30.37 -11.85
CA LEU A 675 4.74 31.34 -12.84
C LEU A 675 4.49 32.72 -12.23
N TRP A 676 3.90 32.78 -11.04
CA TRP A 676 3.62 34.02 -10.31
C TRP A 676 4.90 34.77 -9.94
N MET A 677 5.93 34.04 -9.50
CA MET A 677 7.26 34.57 -9.19
C MET A 677 8.13 34.84 -10.42
N SER A 678 7.69 34.46 -11.62
CA SER A 678 8.44 34.75 -12.85
C SER A 678 8.32 36.23 -13.25
N ASN A 679 9.33 36.72 -13.97
CA ASN A 679 9.34 38.05 -14.60
C ASN A 679 8.57 38.09 -15.92
N SER A 680 7.74 37.07 -16.22
CA SER A 680 6.99 37.01 -17.47
C SER A 680 5.83 38.02 -17.46
N PRO A 681 5.73 38.92 -18.46
CA PRO A 681 4.60 39.84 -18.57
C PRO A 681 3.26 39.14 -18.84
N GLU A 682 3.29 37.89 -19.31
CA GLU A 682 2.11 37.07 -19.61
C GLU A 682 1.69 36.13 -18.46
N LYS A 683 2.35 36.21 -17.30
CA LYS A 683 2.15 35.23 -16.22
C LYS A 683 0.70 35.12 -15.76
N GLU A 684 -0.02 36.24 -15.68
CA GLU A 684 -1.43 36.24 -15.27
C GLU A 684 -2.32 35.50 -16.28
N GLN A 685 -2.14 35.74 -17.58
CA GLN A 685 -2.88 35.04 -18.64
C GLN A 685 -2.57 33.54 -18.66
N ARG A 686 -1.29 33.18 -18.46
CA ARG A 686 -0.87 31.76 -18.40
C ARG A 686 -1.44 31.06 -17.16
N ILE A 687 -1.47 31.71 -16.00
CA ILE A 687 -2.09 31.16 -14.78
C ILE A 687 -3.60 30.97 -15.00
N LYS A 688 -4.32 31.97 -15.54
CA LYS A 688 -5.75 31.85 -15.87
C LYS A 688 -6.04 30.69 -16.82
N LYS A 689 -5.20 30.51 -17.85
CA LYS A 689 -5.31 29.39 -18.79
C LYS A 689 -5.11 28.03 -18.10
N ILE A 690 -4.10 27.91 -17.23
CA ILE A 690 -3.82 26.67 -16.50
C ILE A 690 -4.94 26.34 -15.51
N LEU A 691 -5.49 27.35 -14.82
CA LEU A 691 -6.63 27.19 -13.91
C LEU A 691 -7.88 26.74 -14.66
N SER A 692 -8.20 27.38 -15.80
CA SER A 692 -9.33 26.99 -16.65
C SER A 692 -9.20 25.55 -17.18
N GLN A 693 -7.99 25.13 -17.59
CA GLN A 693 -7.70 23.74 -17.98
C GLN A 693 -7.88 22.72 -16.85
N ASN A 694 -7.87 23.18 -15.60
CA ASN A 694 -8.14 22.37 -14.42
C ASN A 694 -9.54 22.60 -13.83
N GLY A 695 -10.44 23.27 -14.57
CA GLY A 695 -11.83 23.49 -14.17
C GLY A 695 -12.03 24.63 -13.18
N ILE A 696 -11.02 25.46 -12.91
CA ILE A 696 -11.09 26.61 -12.01
C ILE A 696 -11.24 27.87 -12.85
N LEU A 697 -12.44 28.45 -12.84
CA LEU A 697 -12.77 29.68 -13.55
C LEU A 697 -12.62 30.87 -12.61
N ILE A 698 -11.75 31.82 -12.96
CA ILE A 698 -11.54 33.05 -12.20
C ILE A 698 -11.40 34.26 -13.12
N ASP A 699 -11.97 35.38 -12.71
CA ASP A 699 -11.95 36.63 -13.49
C ASP A 699 -10.68 37.46 -13.22
N ARG A 700 -10.18 37.42 -11.98
CA ARG A 700 -8.98 38.14 -11.54
C ARG A 700 -8.17 37.28 -10.55
N ILE A 701 -6.85 37.45 -10.59
CA ILE A 701 -5.91 36.85 -9.62
C ILE A 701 -5.47 37.98 -8.67
N ASP A 702 -5.90 37.93 -7.42
CA ASP A 702 -5.61 38.90 -6.35
C ASP A 702 -4.76 38.28 -5.24
N TRP A 703 -3.76 37.48 -5.63
CA TRP A 703 -2.98 36.69 -4.70
C TRP A 703 -1.87 37.49 -4.00
N HIS A 704 -1.92 37.50 -2.67
CA HIS A 704 -0.79 37.87 -1.81
C HIS A 704 -0.13 36.61 -1.27
N VAL A 705 0.58 35.91 -2.16
CA VAL A 705 1.22 34.62 -1.86
C VAL A 705 2.73 34.77 -1.76
N SER A 706 3.30 34.29 -0.65
CA SER A 706 4.73 34.29 -0.33
C SER A 706 5.37 32.91 -0.51
N SER A 707 4.53 31.88 -0.65
CA SER A 707 4.96 30.50 -0.79
C SER A 707 4.03 29.73 -1.75
N TRP A 708 4.49 28.58 -2.25
CA TRP A 708 3.61 27.69 -3.01
C TRP A 708 2.54 27.05 -2.11
N GLN A 709 2.75 27.01 -0.79
CA GLN A 709 1.78 26.55 0.19
C GLN A 709 0.60 27.53 0.30
N ASP A 710 0.83 28.84 0.16
CA ASP A 710 -0.24 29.84 0.16
C ASP A 710 -1.12 29.67 -1.09
N VAL A 711 -0.51 29.42 -2.25
CA VAL A 711 -1.23 29.07 -3.49
C VAL A 711 -1.97 27.75 -3.34
N LYS A 712 -1.39 26.78 -2.64
CA LYS A 712 -2.05 25.50 -2.37
C LYS A 712 -3.27 25.70 -1.47
N LEU A 713 -3.15 26.49 -0.41
CA LEU A 713 -4.23 26.82 0.51
C LEU A 713 -5.35 27.58 -0.20
N TRP A 714 -5.02 28.42 -1.20
CA TRP A 714 -6.00 29.09 -2.03
C TRP A 714 -6.73 28.15 -3.01
N LEU A 715 -6.06 27.08 -3.47
CA LEU A 715 -6.64 26.06 -4.35
C LEU A 715 -7.51 25.04 -3.60
N GLU A 716 -7.30 24.90 -2.29
CA GLU A 716 -8.07 24.05 -1.36
C GLU A 716 -9.30 24.79 -0.83
#